data_AF-A0A9D9H6X3-F1
#
_entry.id   AF-A0A9D9H6X3-F1
#
_cell.length_a   1.000
_cell.length_b   1.000
_cell.length_c   1.000
_cell.angle_alpha   90.00
_cell.angle_beta   90.00
_cell.angle_gamma   90.00
#
_symmetry.space_group_name_H-M   'P 1'
#
loop_
_entity.id
_entity.type
_entity.pdbx_description
1 polymer ?
#
loop_
_entity_poly.entity_id
_entity_poly.type
_entity_poly.pdbx_seq_one_letter_code
_entity_poly.pdbx_strand_id
1 'polypeptide(L)'
;MKKNTIAILLFILSQAVYPQIRRSMLVDMKKGYERVGQADVPEKHRHHAAPLPDTVYCTSIKKQYGWYAPLKMITEETARHHGIVYRFTNRNAKGRWCKMESINGRGDFVSSGLSPYILNIYTSESDMSADTKWVEKLKTTCIFELIPDPSGINLIQERALDKDGNIVYLFSRTPIGRDAYGNEQYVGSYKDCYGLPAEMRKDPGYTYGTLVMITEDKWGNDRVIEYMDAAGITKPNSYGVSAECFVYDAEGRILRKELRDGKGRLAADNRGNCGLEFTWTGYDITSVTCMDTEWKPMKMTSSPFSAGGEGVVRINSRYDMYGRQSELYFTSADGLNPDSNASGIHKIAYSYNDYGDITDIRFYDSNGELVNNSHSGIAVIKKEYDDAGRITEQLNLDKDENPCVTVLYPSRKRYGYGAAGEIVLSEEYSSCTGQEELVYKYEKTDSCIYEMLGDGTYEIDMFDAKGRTVSVAYYEKDGSPRTQLSGWFKNIISYNDSQGKTVVTGMYFDSDGKPVNVGDKGAKRIKETDSLTYTSKNYIYNKDGAMIECVATVFDTTFTKVKSLYDINCYGIPSRSGGYRGARWHRADAIYSCKDELSSFTGRDEFNEKDYIDVTSEQLYYYQRIGANGRSKYYDENNDVIEDFKMLRNELPKVMSVEVTDSIAYSLGLKDNDVVLIYGEYSADFAETPTLNEIMAKWSLYSVLTTEKEKKMVVFRIDPLTLDYRLVEISGLKGSYDKHGFIAHIRYLTKVQKERIIKAIDENVKSNKPLVSWSEFDKGNKYAGDKPVIIAYPDMCRNIRYLSFQQKIPVPAILLASSVESKGLIWHNGMELDAFSDILASRELKSSVYVDASYSFTTDMDNIITITQRKEPLYTDWFYCYVNSNVYRQILKATKSAYKQNRQSGK
;
A
#
# COMPACT_ATOMS: atom_id res chain seq x y z
N MET A 1 4.79 -0.25 1.40
CA MET A 1 5.90 -0.26 2.39
C MET A 1 7.22 0.07 1.68
N LYS A 2 8.32 0.30 2.42
CA LYS A 2 9.59 0.84 1.89
C LYS A 2 10.32 -0.13 0.92
N LYS A 3 10.81 0.45 -0.21
CA LYS A 3 12.15 0.31 -0.85
C LYS A 3 12.79 -1.05 -1.24
N ASN A 4 13.22 -1.07 -2.52
CA ASN A 4 14.57 -1.40 -3.06
C ASN A 4 15.01 -2.84 -3.48
N THR A 5 15.89 -2.82 -4.50
CA THR A 5 16.82 -3.86 -5.02
C THR A 5 16.19 -4.94 -5.91
N ILE A 6 16.37 -5.03 -7.24
CA ILE A 6 17.49 -4.85 -8.20
C ILE A 6 18.35 -6.12 -8.44
N ALA A 7 18.35 -6.55 -9.72
CA ALA A 7 19.37 -7.26 -10.51
C ALA A 7 19.55 -8.79 -10.52
N ILE A 8 20.10 -9.43 -11.59
CA ILE A 8 20.20 -9.31 -13.10
C ILE A 8 20.60 -10.78 -13.55
N LEU A 9 21.01 -11.02 -14.82
CA LEU A 9 21.93 -12.06 -15.37
C LEU A 9 21.26 -13.37 -15.87
N LEU A 10 21.60 -13.98 -17.03
CA LEU A 10 22.51 -13.71 -18.18
C LEU A 10 21.91 -14.42 -19.46
N PHE A 11 22.50 -14.69 -20.66
CA PHE A 11 23.83 -14.69 -21.35
C PHE A 11 23.56 -14.74 -22.91
N ILE A 12 24.43 -14.80 -23.95
CA ILE A 12 25.90 -14.78 -24.17
C ILE A 12 26.27 -14.34 -25.62
N LEU A 13 27.50 -13.85 -25.80
CA LEU A 13 28.39 -13.67 -27.00
C LEU A 13 27.91 -13.90 -28.47
N SER A 14 27.90 -12.80 -29.23
CA SER A 14 28.76 -12.44 -30.40
C SER A 14 29.39 -13.46 -31.41
N GLN A 15 29.33 -13.04 -32.69
CA GLN A 15 30.36 -13.06 -33.77
C GLN A 15 30.57 -14.27 -34.74
N ALA A 16 31.15 -13.89 -35.91
CA ALA A 16 31.66 -14.67 -37.06
C ALA A 16 30.61 -15.25 -38.05
N VAL A 17 30.85 -15.46 -39.37
CA VAL A 17 32.06 -15.38 -40.23
C VAL A 17 31.75 -14.72 -41.61
N TYR A 18 32.78 -14.25 -42.34
CA TYR A 18 32.83 -13.88 -43.79
C TYR A 18 32.92 -15.17 -44.70
N PRO A 19 33.39 -15.25 -46.00
CA PRO A 19 33.95 -14.25 -46.96
C PRO A 19 33.59 -14.33 -48.49
N GLN A 20 33.96 -13.27 -49.26
CA GLN A 20 34.40 -13.23 -50.71
C GLN A 20 33.33 -13.50 -51.83
N ILE A 21 33.46 -13.17 -53.14
CA ILE A 21 34.61 -13.19 -54.10
C ILE A 21 34.59 -12.06 -55.21
N ARG A 22 35.76 -11.41 -55.41
CA ARG A 22 36.44 -10.81 -56.63
C ARG A 22 35.73 -10.23 -57.90
N ARG A 23 36.20 -9.00 -58.31
CA ARG A 23 36.81 -8.53 -59.62
C ARG A 23 36.04 -8.64 -60.99
N SER A 24 36.28 -7.85 -62.07
CA SER A 24 37.11 -6.64 -62.38
C SER A 24 36.96 -6.10 -63.83
N MET A 25 37.44 -4.86 -64.12
CA MET A 25 37.86 -4.25 -65.44
C MET A 25 36.78 -3.85 -66.49
N LEU A 26 37.02 -3.00 -67.52
CA LEU A 26 37.73 -1.68 -67.73
C LEU A 26 37.57 -1.22 -69.24
N VAL A 27 38.00 0.01 -69.65
CA VAL A 27 38.23 0.54 -71.05
C VAL A 27 36.95 0.87 -71.89
N ASP A 28 36.76 1.92 -72.75
CA ASP A 28 37.44 3.19 -73.13
C ASP A 28 36.41 4.23 -73.72
N MET A 29 36.46 5.56 -73.51
CA MET A 29 37.19 6.72 -74.16
C MET A 29 36.61 7.43 -75.43
N LYS A 30 36.09 8.67 -75.19
CA LYS A 30 36.28 9.98 -75.89
C LYS A 30 35.74 10.32 -77.31
N LYS A 31 34.87 11.37 -77.36
CA LYS A 31 34.97 12.72 -78.04
C LYS A 31 33.68 13.55 -77.83
N GLY A 32 33.60 14.89 -77.85
CA GLY A 32 34.57 15.94 -77.47
C GLY A 32 34.98 17.00 -78.53
N TYR A 33 34.42 18.23 -78.52
CA TYR A 33 35.00 19.47 -79.13
C TYR A 33 34.43 20.80 -78.55
N GLU A 34 35.28 21.83 -78.43
CA GLU A 34 35.14 23.35 -78.46
C GLU A 34 33.81 24.09 -78.10
N ARG A 35 33.74 25.39 -77.69
CA ARG A 35 34.66 26.58 -77.80
C ARG A 35 34.31 27.72 -76.79
N VAL A 36 35.27 28.64 -76.51
CA VAL A 36 35.24 30.12 -76.19
C VAL A 36 33.88 30.83 -75.89
N GLY A 37 33.73 31.86 -75.02
CA GLY A 37 34.63 32.75 -74.25
C GLY A 37 33.89 33.92 -73.51
N GLN A 38 34.59 34.91 -72.95
CA GLN A 38 34.04 35.93 -72.00
C GLN A 38 33.31 37.15 -72.61
N ALA A 39 32.32 37.69 -71.88
CA ALA A 39 31.96 39.13 -71.78
C ALA A 39 31.01 39.40 -70.59
N ASP A 40 31.07 40.58 -69.98
CA ASP A 40 30.22 41.03 -68.85
C ASP A 40 28.96 41.82 -69.28
N VAL A 41 27.92 41.84 -68.43
CA VAL A 41 26.97 42.95 -68.09
C VAL A 41 25.76 42.36 -67.31
N PRO A 42 25.16 43.03 -66.30
CA PRO A 42 24.55 42.33 -65.16
C PRO A 42 23.01 42.34 -65.08
N GLU A 43 22.42 41.37 -64.35
CA GLU A 43 21.10 41.55 -63.74
C GLU A 43 20.88 40.79 -62.40
N LYS A 44 20.31 41.52 -61.42
CA LYS A 44 19.47 41.09 -60.28
C LYS A 44 19.86 39.80 -59.51
N HIS A 45 20.51 39.98 -58.36
CA HIS A 45 20.60 38.96 -57.32
C HIS A 45 19.21 38.44 -56.88
N ARG A 46 19.03 37.11 -56.87
CA ARG A 46 18.02 36.44 -56.05
C ARG A 46 18.67 36.05 -54.72
N HIS A 47 18.05 36.43 -53.60
CA HIS A 47 18.46 35.91 -52.30
C HIS A 47 18.16 34.40 -52.23
N HIS A 48 19.19 33.57 -52.08
CA HIS A 48 19.00 32.22 -51.58
C HIS A 48 18.65 32.30 -50.09
N ALA A 49 17.53 31.72 -49.69
CA ALA A 49 17.18 31.57 -48.28
C ALA A 49 18.17 30.60 -47.61
N ALA A 50 18.59 30.91 -46.39
CA ALA A 50 19.41 30.01 -45.58
C ALA A 50 18.62 28.72 -45.24
N PRO A 51 19.31 27.58 -45.02
CA PRO A 51 18.65 26.38 -44.51
C PRO A 51 17.97 26.65 -43.17
N LEU A 52 16.79 26.08 -42.96
CA LEU A 52 16.07 26.18 -41.69
C LEU A 52 16.83 25.42 -40.59
N PRO A 53 16.89 25.95 -39.35
CA PRO A 53 17.60 25.27 -38.26
C PRO A 53 16.86 24.01 -37.81
N ASP A 54 17.60 22.93 -37.57
CA ASP A 54 17.08 21.62 -37.14
C ASP A 54 16.63 21.57 -35.68
N THR A 55 17.02 22.57 -34.88
CA THR A 55 16.58 22.81 -33.50
C THR A 55 16.16 24.27 -33.34
N VAL A 56 15.09 24.54 -32.60
CA VAL A 56 14.74 25.90 -32.16
C VAL A 56 14.31 25.93 -30.70
N TYR A 57 14.45 27.10 -30.07
CA TYR A 57 14.07 27.37 -28.70
C TYR A 57 12.97 28.43 -28.67
N CYS A 58 11.99 28.30 -27.77
CA CYS A 58 10.95 29.30 -27.57
C CYS A 58 10.46 29.35 -26.12
N THR A 59 10.06 30.54 -25.64
CA THR A 59 9.47 30.74 -24.30
C THR A 59 7.97 30.49 -24.28
N SER A 60 7.34 30.38 -25.46
CA SER A 60 5.90 30.25 -25.61
C SER A 60 5.58 29.45 -26.87
N ILE A 61 4.54 28.63 -26.80
CA ILE A 61 4.10 27.71 -27.85
C ILE A 61 2.65 27.97 -28.24
N LYS A 62 2.24 27.41 -29.37
CA LYS A 62 0.84 27.31 -29.82
C LYS A 62 0.53 25.89 -30.29
N LYS A 63 -0.75 25.54 -30.37
CA LYS A 63 -1.23 24.25 -30.89
C LYS A 63 -2.15 24.49 -32.08
N GLN A 64 -1.77 24.03 -33.27
CA GLN A 64 -2.49 24.26 -34.52
C GLN A 64 -2.57 22.96 -35.35
N TYR A 65 -3.77 22.55 -35.75
CA TYR A 65 -4.04 21.26 -36.41
C TYR A 65 -3.54 20.07 -35.55
N GLY A 66 -3.75 20.18 -34.23
CA GLY A 66 -3.17 19.32 -33.18
C GLY A 66 -1.66 19.47 -32.92
N TRP A 67 -0.87 20.01 -33.84
CA TRP A 67 0.59 20.10 -33.71
C TRP A 67 1.02 21.23 -32.76
N TYR A 68 1.95 20.95 -31.84
CA TYR A 68 2.68 21.99 -31.14
C TYR A 68 3.66 22.70 -32.09
N ALA A 69 3.77 24.01 -31.96
CA ALA A 69 4.71 24.85 -32.70
C ALA A 69 5.20 26.02 -31.83
N PRO A 70 6.42 26.53 -32.06
CA PRO A 70 6.91 27.73 -31.38
C PRO A 70 6.05 28.96 -31.71
N LEU A 71 5.77 29.79 -30.70
CA LEU A 71 5.11 31.08 -30.84
C LEU A 71 6.11 32.24 -30.65
N LYS A 72 6.87 32.25 -29.54
CA LYS A 72 7.94 33.21 -29.26
C LYS A 72 9.31 32.55 -29.35
N MET A 73 9.89 32.50 -30.55
CA MET A 73 11.25 31.96 -30.75
C MET A 73 12.32 32.88 -30.13
N ILE A 74 13.38 32.27 -29.59
CA ILE A 74 14.54 32.94 -28.98
C ILE A 74 15.85 32.27 -29.44
N THR A 75 17.00 32.89 -29.15
CA THR A 75 18.31 32.25 -29.38
C THR A 75 18.62 31.21 -28.30
N GLU A 76 19.58 30.32 -28.56
CA GLU A 76 20.07 29.39 -27.53
C GLU A 76 20.72 30.13 -26.35
N GLU A 77 21.43 31.23 -26.61
CA GLU A 77 22.01 32.10 -25.58
C GLU A 77 20.93 32.69 -24.67
N THR A 78 19.87 33.28 -25.24
CA THR A 78 18.70 33.73 -24.47
C THR A 78 18.06 32.57 -23.71
N ALA A 79 17.99 31.37 -24.29
CA ALA A 79 17.37 30.20 -23.68
C ALA A 79 18.09 29.72 -22.42
N ARG A 80 19.42 29.89 -22.33
CA ARG A 80 20.22 29.57 -21.14
C ARG A 80 19.88 30.43 -19.92
N HIS A 81 19.18 31.55 -20.10
CA HIS A 81 18.77 32.43 -19.02
C HIS A 81 17.38 32.13 -18.44
N HIS A 82 16.64 31.13 -18.94
CA HIS A 82 15.24 30.87 -18.55
C HIS A 82 15.08 29.57 -17.74
N GLY A 83 14.34 29.63 -16.62
CA GLY A 83 14.00 28.45 -15.83
C GLY A 83 13.12 27.42 -16.57
N ILE A 84 12.44 27.81 -17.66
CA ILE A 84 11.77 26.91 -18.60
C ILE A 84 11.79 27.47 -20.03
N VAL A 85 12.21 26.65 -20.99
CA VAL A 85 12.07 26.88 -22.44
C VAL A 85 11.60 25.60 -23.13
N TYR A 86 10.91 25.76 -24.26
CA TYR A 86 10.53 24.63 -25.12
C TYR A 86 11.54 24.53 -26.28
N ARG A 87 12.29 23.43 -26.31
CA ARG A 87 13.19 23.03 -27.38
C ARG A 87 12.43 22.14 -28.36
N PHE A 88 12.34 22.54 -29.62
CA PHE A 88 11.74 21.74 -30.69
C PHE A 88 12.82 21.11 -31.57
N THR A 89 12.68 19.81 -31.86
CA THR A 89 13.62 19.02 -32.66
C THR A 89 12.86 18.03 -33.57
N ASN A 90 13.58 17.33 -34.46
CA ASN A 90 13.03 16.29 -35.33
C ASN A 90 11.88 16.78 -36.25
N ARG A 91 12.20 17.64 -37.23
CA ARG A 91 11.23 18.03 -38.28
C ARG A 91 10.99 16.87 -39.23
N ASN A 92 9.72 16.56 -39.53
CA ASN A 92 9.36 15.62 -40.58
C ASN A 92 9.45 16.24 -41.99
N ALA A 93 9.29 15.43 -43.03
CA ALA A 93 9.35 15.86 -44.44
C ALA A 93 8.23 16.83 -44.89
N LYS A 94 7.29 17.20 -44.01
CA LYS A 94 6.28 18.25 -44.20
C LYS A 94 6.56 19.50 -43.35
N GLY A 95 7.70 19.56 -42.67
CA GLY A 95 8.11 20.67 -41.80
C GLY A 95 7.43 20.70 -40.43
N ARG A 96 6.64 19.68 -40.06
CA ARG A 96 6.04 19.54 -38.73
C ARG A 96 7.09 19.05 -37.74
N TRP A 97 7.10 19.60 -36.53
CA TRP A 97 7.98 19.15 -35.45
C TRP A 97 7.43 17.87 -34.81
N CYS A 98 8.20 16.80 -34.81
CA CYS A 98 7.83 15.52 -34.18
C CYS A 98 8.34 15.37 -32.74
N LYS A 99 9.15 16.31 -32.21
CA LYS A 99 9.55 16.34 -30.80
C LYS A 99 9.56 17.76 -30.22
N MET A 100 9.03 17.91 -29.01
CA MET A 100 9.14 19.09 -28.16
C MET A 100 9.63 18.66 -26.77
N GLU A 101 10.49 19.45 -26.14
CA GLU A 101 11.13 19.15 -24.86
C GLU A 101 11.14 20.41 -23.99
N SER A 102 10.73 20.34 -22.72
CA SER A 102 10.85 21.45 -21.78
C SER A 102 12.11 21.31 -20.93
N ILE A 103 12.97 22.31 -21.00
CA ILE A 103 14.29 22.34 -20.33
C ILE A 103 14.53 23.65 -19.59
N ASN A 104 15.40 23.64 -18.58
CA ASN A 104 15.89 24.85 -17.91
C ASN A 104 17.09 25.48 -18.66
N GLY A 105 17.62 26.58 -18.12
CA GLY A 105 18.80 27.28 -18.65
C GLY A 105 20.11 26.47 -18.64
N ARG A 106 20.20 25.42 -17.82
CA ARG A 106 21.32 24.46 -17.78
C ARG A 106 21.18 23.37 -18.86
N GLY A 107 19.98 23.18 -19.41
CA GLY A 107 19.64 22.17 -20.39
C GLY A 107 18.97 20.91 -19.82
N ASP A 108 18.75 20.85 -18.51
CA ASP A 108 18.07 19.73 -17.83
C ASP A 108 16.57 19.71 -18.15
N PHE A 109 15.97 18.52 -18.24
CA PHE A 109 14.53 18.39 -18.38
C PHE A 109 13.79 18.88 -17.13
N VAL A 110 12.84 19.79 -17.32
CA VAL A 110 11.96 20.31 -16.26
C VAL A 110 10.49 20.13 -16.65
N SER A 111 9.61 20.14 -15.64
CA SER A 111 8.16 20.06 -15.84
C SER A 111 7.69 21.06 -16.89
N SER A 112 6.98 20.59 -17.90
CA SER A 112 6.53 21.41 -19.03
C SER A 112 5.50 22.47 -18.68
N GLY A 113 4.86 22.38 -17.51
CA GLY A 113 3.76 23.27 -17.12
C GLY A 113 2.50 23.12 -17.98
N LEU A 114 2.45 22.17 -18.91
CA LEU A 114 1.29 21.96 -19.78
C LEU A 114 0.28 21.07 -19.06
N SER A 115 -0.98 21.52 -19.02
CA SER A 115 -2.10 20.74 -18.49
C SER A 115 -2.81 19.96 -19.60
N PRO A 116 -3.22 18.70 -19.38
CA PRO A 116 -4.19 18.05 -20.26
C PRO A 116 -5.54 18.77 -20.18
N TYR A 117 -6.30 18.78 -21.28
CA TYR A 117 -7.60 19.48 -21.40
C TYR A 117 -8.61 19.16 -20.27
N ILE A 118 -8.48 17.99 -19.64
CA ILE A 118 -9.38 17.43 -18.62
C ILE A 118 -8.98 17.74 -17.16
N LEU A 119 -7.77 18.25 -16.92
CA LEU A 119 -7.24 18.49 -15.57
C LEU A 119 -6.15 19.56 -15.57
N ASN A 120 -6.43 20.71 -14.95
CA ASN A 120 -5.46 21.77 -14.74
C ASN A 120 -4.57 21.47 -13.53
N ILE A 121 -3.27 21.25 -13.76
CA ILE A 121 -2.29 20.85 -12.73
C ILE A 121 -1.89 21.98 -11.76
N TYR A 122 -2.31 23.21 -12.04
CA TYR A 122 -2.07 24.38 -11.18
C TYR A 122 -3.23 24.67 -10.21
N THR A 123 -4.46 24.26 -10.56
CA THR A 123 -5.63 24.43 -9.69
C THR A 123 -6.05 23.11 -9.01
N SER A 124 -5.37 22.00 -9.32
CA SER A 124 -5.71 20.65 -8.85
C SER A 124 -5.71 20.50 -7.33
N GLU A 125 -4.95 21.32 -6.60
CA GLU A 125 -4.90 21.33 -5.14
C GLU A 125 -6.20 21.86 -4.51
N SER A 126 -7.00 22.63 -5.28
CA SER A 126 -8.37 23.03 -4.92
C SER A 126 -9.46 22.13 -5.54
N ASP A 127 -9.08 21.21 -6.42
CA ASP A 127 -9.98 20.30 -7.13
C ASP A 127 -10.03 18.94 -6.43
N MET A 128 -10.95 18.80 -5.47
CA MET A 128 -11.12 17.56 -4.70
C MET A 128 -11.37 16.31 -5.57
N SER A 129 -11.85 16.50 -6.80
CA SER A 129 -12.15 15.42 -7.75
C SER A 129 -10.97 15.01 -8.63
N ALA A 130 -9.85 15.75 -8.65
CA ALA A 130 -8.62 15.32 -9.33
C ALA A 130 -7.98 14.12 -8.62
N ASP A 131 -7.46 13.12 -9.33
CA ASP A 131 -6.66 12.06 -8.70
C ASP A 131 -5.23 12.57 -8.43
N THR A 132 -4.77 12.48 -7.18
CA THR A 132 -3.50 13.06 -6.76
C THR A 132 -2.28 12.36 -7.35
N LYS A 133 -2.36 11.05 -7.62
CA LYS A 133 -1.27 10.30 -8.27
C LYS A 133 -1.15 10.72 -9.74
N TRP A 134 -2.28 10.98 -10.40
CA TRP A 134 -2.26 11.56 -11.74
C TRP A 134 -1.71 12.99 -11.74
N VAL A 135 -2.06 13.84 -10.78
CA VAL A 135 -1.45 15.18 -10.63
C VAL A 135 0.07 15.09 -10.46
N GLU A 136 0.56 14.22 -9.57
CA GLU A 136 1.98 13.97 -9.35
C GLU A 136 2.66 13.47 -10.64
N LYS A 137 2.06 12.49 -11.33
CA LYS A 137 2.60 11.93 -12.58
C LYS A 137 2.63 12.97 -13.71
N LEU A 138 1.57 13.77 -13.87
CA LEU A 138 1.49 14.83 -14.88
C LEU A 138 2.57 15.89 -14.66
N LYS A 139 2.84 16.27 -13.41
CA LYS A 139 3.91 17.22 -13.06
C LYS A 139 5.32 16.72 -13.47
N THR A 140 5.54 15.44 -13.81
CA THR A 140 6.81 14.94 -14.37
C THR A 140 6.97 15.11 -15.90
N THR A 141 5.89 15.47 -16.61
CA THR A 141 5.89 15.55 -18.09
C THR A 141 6.84 16.63 -18.59
N CYS A 142 7.85 16.24 -19.37
CA CYS A 142 8.86 17.15 -19.91
C CYS A 142 9.29 16.87 -21.36
N ILE A 143 8.83 15.76 -21.95
CA ILE A 143 9.08 15.41 -23.35
C ILE A 143 7.73 15.13 -24.03
N PHE A 144 7.57 15.61 -25.26
CA PHE A 144 6.42 15.35 -26.11
C PHE A 144 6.87 14.79 -27.47
N GLU A 145 6.44 13.58 -27.81
CA GLU A 145 6.56 13.03 -29.16
C GLU A 145 5.24 13.19 -29.93
N LEU A 146 5.31 13.70 -31.16
CA LEU A 146 4.15 13.94 -32.02
C LEU A 146 4.21 13.02 -33.25
N ILE A 147 3.33 12.02 -33.26
CA ILE A 147 3.31 10.91 -34.21
C ILE A 147 2.32 11.21 -35.35
N PRO A 148 2.80 11.47 -36.59
CA PRO A 148 1.94 11.73 -37.73
C PRO A 148 1.29 10.47 -38.30
N ASP A 149 0.34 10.69 -39.20
CA ASP A 149 -0.08 9.70 -40.20
C ASP A 149 1.03 9.41 -41.25
N PRO A 150 0.87 8.39 -42.10
CA PRO A 150 1.84 8.09 -43.17
C PRO A 150 2.03 9.20 -44.21
N SER A 151 1.21 10.25 -44.21
CA SER A 151 1.41 11.41 -45.09
C SER A 151 2.36 12.46 -44.50
N GLY A 152 2.59 12.42 -43.18
CA GLY A 152 3.35 13.42 -42.44
C GLY A 152 2.58 14.70 -42.12
N ILE A 153 1.30 14.78 -42.46
CA ILE A 153 0.50 16.02 -42.38
C ILE A 153 -0.37 16.04 -41.12
N ASN A 154 -1.09 14.95 -40.86
CA ASN A 154 -2.09 14.87 -39.79
C ASN A 154 -1.44 14.26 -38.53
N LEU A 155 -1.73 14.81 -37.35
CA LEU A 155 -1.32 14.23 -36.08
C LEU A 155 -2.29 13.09 -35.69
N ILE A 156 -1.78 11.90 -35.41
CA ILE A 156 -2.58 10.78 -34.86
C ILE A 156 -2.48 10.73 -33.34
N GLN A 157 -1.26 10.85 -32.82
CA GLN A 157 -0.96 10.64 -31.39
C GLN A 157 0.09 11.63 -30.89
N GLU A 158 -0.22 12.25 -29.76
CA GLU A 158 0.72 12.91 -28.87
C GLU A 158 1.13 11.92 -27.76
N ARG A 159 2.40 11.89 -27.41
CA ARG A 159 2.92 11.13 -26.26
C ARG A 159 3.58 12.09 -25.28
N ALA A 160 3.09 12.13 -24.06
CA ALA A 160 3.73 12.83 -22.95
C ALA A 160 4.64 11.85 -22.20
N LEU A 161 5.91 12.22 -22.02
CA LEU A 161 6.91 11.40 -21.33
C LEU A 161 7.64 12.18 -20.23
N ASP A 162 8.15 11.43 -19.26
CA ASP A 162 9.06 11.95 -18.24
C ASP A 162 10.51 12.02 -18.74
N LYS A 163 11.41 12.51 -17.88
CA LYS A 163 12.83 12.75 -18.19
C LYS A 163 13.62 11.48 -18.51
N ASP A 164 13.12 10.32 -18.06
CA ASP A 164 13.75 9.01 -18.23
C ASP A 164 13.14 8.26 -19.43
N GLY A 165 12.16 8.86 -20.11
CA GLY A 165 11.51 8.35 -21.32
C GLY A 165 10.28 7.47 -21.08
N ASN A 166 9.73 7.43 -19.85
CA ASN A 166 8.52 6.65 -19.56
C ASN A 166 7.27 7.41 -19.98
N ILE A 167 6.26 6.71 -20.49
CA ILE A 167 4.98 7.31 -20.90
C ILE A 167 4.20 7.79 -19.67
N VAL A 168 4.00 9.10 -19.58
CA VAL A 168 3.07 9.74 -18.64
C VAL A 168 1.63 9.51 -19.12
N TYR A 169 1.32 9.95 -20.35
CA TYR A 169 0.06 9.67 -21.03
C TYR A 169 0.25 9.58 -22.55
N LEU A 170 -0.72 8.97 -23.24
CA LEU A 170 -0.89 9.03 -24.68
C LEU A 170 -2.19 9.79 -24.98
N PHE A 171 -2.14 10.82 -25.81
CA PHE A 171 -3.32 11.54 -26.28
C PHE A 171 -3.56 11.26 -27.76
N SER A 172 -4.75 10.76 -28.10
CA SER A 172 -5.16 10.43 -29.49
C SER A 172 -6.23 11.41 -29.94
N ARG A 173 -6.13 11.97 -31.16
CA ARG A 173 -7.12 12.90 -31.73
C ARG A 173 -7.79 12.27 -32.95
N THR A 174 -9.07 11.92 -32.83
CA THR A 174 -9.84 11.25 -33.90
C THR A 174 -10.80 12.25 -34.55
N PRO A 175 -10.73 12.55 -35.86
CA PRO A 175 -11.69 13.43 -36.53
C PRO A 175 -13.08 12.77 -36.58
N ILE A 176 -14.13 13.56 -36.35
CA ILE A 176 -15.54 13.12 -36.36
C ILE A 176 -16.41 13.85 -37.40
N GLY A 177 -15.83 14.76 -38.18
CA GLY A 177 -16.52 15.56 -39.19
C GLY A 177 -16.45 17.05 -38.87
N ARG A 178 -17.54 17.78 -39.16
CA ARG A 178 -17.62 19.23 -38.97
C ARG A 178 -18.85 19.65 -38.19
N ASP A 179 -18.73 20.77 -37.48
CA ASP A 179 -19.85 21.40 -36.80
C ASP A 179 -20.85 22.05 -37.77
N ALA A 180 -21.96 22.57 -37.24
CA ALA A 180 -22.99 23.26 -38.03
C ALA A 180 -22.52 24.56 -38.71
N TYR A 181 -21.31 25.03 -38.41
CA TYR A 181 -20.68 26.23 -38.98
C TYR A 181 -19.54 25.89 -39.96
N GLY A 182 -19.23 24.59 -40.14
CA GLY A 182 -18.20 24.09 -41.06
C GLY A 182 -16.79 23.99 -40.47
N ASN A 183 -16.61 24.14 -39.14
CA ASN A 183 -15.35 23.95 -38.43
C ASN A 183 -15.05 22.45 -38.23
N GLU A 184 -13.79 22.02 -38.30
CA GLU A 184 -13.41 20.62 -38.07
C GLU A 184 -13.57 20.22 -36.59
N GLN A 185 -14.16 19.05 -36.35
CA GLN A 185 -14.42 18.48 -35.03
C GLN A 185 -13.71 17.15 -34.82
N TYR A 186 -13.28 16.92 -33.57
CA TYR A 186 -12.49 15.76 -33.17
C TYR A 186 -12.90 15.25 -31.78
N VAL A 187 -12.69 13.96 -31.53
CA VAL A 187 -12.67 13.38 -30.18
C VAL A 187 -11.21 13.21 -29.75
N GLY A 188 -10.83 13.89 -28.67
CA GLY A 188 -9.60 13.67 -27.94
C GLY A 188 -9.76 12.54 -26.92
N SER A 189 -8.75 11.66 -26.81
CA SER A 189 -8.74 10.52 -25.88
C SER A 189 -7.39 10.34 -25.18
N TYR A 190 -7.40 10.43 -23.85
CA TYR A 190 -6.25 10.21 -22.97
C TYR A 190 -6.16 8.75 -22.52
N LYS A 191 -4.96 8.18 -22.62
CA LYS A 191 -4.64 6.80 -22.25
C LYS A 191 -3.37 6.72 -21.42
N ASP A 192 -3.25 5.69 -20.60
CA ASP A 192 -2.09 5.44 -19.75
C ASP A 192 -0.94 4.75 -20.52
N CYS A 193 0.11 4.33 -19.80
CA CYS A 193 1.25 3.60 -20.37
C CYS A 193 0.92 2.16 -20.83
N TYR A 194 -0.25 1.61 -20.48
CA TYR A 194 -0.76 0.33 -20.96
C TYR A 194 -1.74 0.49 -22.13
N GLY A 195 -2.08 1.73 -22.51
CA GLY A 195 -3.08 2.05 -23.52
C GLY A 195 -4.52 2.01 -23.03
N LEU A 196 -4.75 1.82 -21.73
CA LEU A 196 -6.06 1.87 -21.08
C LEU A 196 -6.50 3.33 -20.88
N PRO A 197 -7.81 3.62 -20.71
CA PRO A 197 -8.27 4.98 -20.45
C PRO A 197 -7.61 5.58 -19.19
N ALA A 198 -6.97 6.75 -19.32
CA ALA A 198 -6.24 7.39 -18.23
C ALA A 198 -7.19 8.17 -17.30
N GLU A 199 -7.88 7.48 -16.38
CA GLU A 199 -8.87 8.11 -15.47
C GLU A 199 -8.18 9.09 -14.48
N MET A 200 -8.01 10.36 -14.88
CA MET A 200 -7.32 11.40 -14.09
C MET A 200 -8.15 11.99 -12.94
N ARG A 201 -9.38 11.50 -12.74
CA ARG A 201 -10.38 12.08 -11.82
C ARG A 201 -11.09 10.97 -11.04
N LYS A 202 -11.61 11.31 -9.86
CA LYS A 202 -12.17 10.38 -8.86
C LYS A 202 -13.67 10.10 -9.03
N ASP A 203 -14.37 10.82 -9.90
CA ASP A 203 -15.84 10.85 -9.93
C ASP A 203 -16.42 9.52 -10.47
N PRO A 204 -17.23 8.78 -9.70
CA PRO A 204 -17.69 7.42 -10.06
C PRO A 204 -18.79 7.39 -11.14
N GLY A 205 -19.11 8.53 -11.75
CA GLY A 205 -20.27 8.76 -12.61
C GLY A 205 -19.97 8.78 -14.11
N TYR A 206 -19.35 7.71 -14.64
CA TYR A 206 -19.02 7.52 -16.06
C TYR A 206 -18.11 8.58 -16.69
N THR A 207 -16.80 8.30 -16.63
CA THR A 207 -15.80 8.69 -17.65
C THR A 207 -15.54 10.18 -17.92
N TYR A 208 -15.94 11.08 -17.01
CA TYR A 208 -15.30 12.40 -16.95
C TYR A 208 -13.88 12.23 -16.42
N GLY A 209 -12.90 12.25 -17.33
CA GLY A 209 -11.51 11.95 -17.00
C GLY A 209 -10.66 11.39 -18.13
N THR A 210 -11.23 11.04 -19.30
CA THR A 210 -10.45 10.48 -20.42
C THR A 210 -10.78 11.02 -21.81
N LEU A 211 -11.94 11.67 -22.01
CA LEU A 211 -12.41 12.17 -23.30
C LEU A 211 -12.71 13.67 -23.30
N VAL A 212 -12.49 14.32 -24.45
CA VAL A 212 -12.98 15.68 -24.77
C VAL A 212 -13.42 15.75 -26.23
N MET A 213 -14.43 16.56 -26.55
CA MET A 213 -14.66 17.01 -27.93
C MET A 213 -13.84 18.27 -28.17
N ILE A 214 -13.24 18.39 -29.36
CA ILE A 214 -12.42 19.53 -29.76
C ILE A 214 -12.91 20.04 -31.11
N THR A 215 -13.29 21.32 -31.16
CA THR A 215 -13.61 22.03 -32.41
C THR A 215 -12.50 23.02 -32.71
N GLU A 216 -11.95 23.01 -33.93
CA GLU A 216 -10.90 23.96 -34.35
C GLU A 216 -11.48 25.29 -34.86
N ASP A 217 -10.66 26.33 -34.95
CA ASP A 217 -10.97 27.50 -35.78
C ASP A 217 -10.38 27.38 -37.21
N LYS A 218 -10.63 28.40 -38.04
CA LYS A 218 -10.14 28.47 -39.43
C LYS A 218 -8.61 28.46 -39.59
N TRP A 219 -7.86 28.68 -38.51
CA TRP A 219 -6.39 28.62 -38.46
C TRP A 219 -5.88 27.34 -37.80
N GLY A 220 -6.79 26.42 -37.43
CA GLY A 220 -6.47 25.15 -36.79
C GLY A 220 -6.22 25.26 -35.29
N ASN A 221 -6.45 26.41 -34.63
CA ASN A 221 -6.31 26.48 -33.17
C ASN A 221 -7.46 25.72 -32.50
N ASP A 222 -7.20 25.07 -31.36
CA ASP A 222 -8.24 24.38 -30.57
C ASP A 222 -9.19 25.42 -29.93
N ARG A 223 -10.32 25.67 -30.58
CA ARG A 223 -11.25 26.78 -30.29
C ARG A 223 -12.28 26.43 -29.23
N VAL A 224 -12.79 25.21 -29.21
CA VAL A 224 -13.77 24.75 -28.22
C VAL A 224 -13.33 23.40 -27.69
N ILE A 225 -13.25 23.29 -26.36
CA ILE A 225 -12.99 22.05 -25.62
C ILE A 225 -14.26 21.72 -24.83
N GLU A 226 -14.96 20.64 -25.20
CA GLU A 226 -16.17 20.21 -24.50
C GLU A 226 -15.90 18.94 -23.68
N TYR A 227 -16.35 18.95 -22.43
CA TYR A 227 -16.23 17.82 -21.50
C TYR A 227 -17.39 16.84 -21.72
N MET A 228 -17.12 15.54 -21.82
CA MET A 228 -18.13 14.51 -22.10
C MET A 228 -17.82 13.17 -21.43
N ASP A 229 -18.83 12.30 -21.31
CA ASP A 229 -18.66 10.90 -20.88
C ASP A 229 -18.32 9.95 -22.05
N ALA A 230 -18.15 8.66 -21.76
CA ALA A 230 -17.94 7.62 -22.78
C ALA A 230 -19.14 7.35 -23.70
N ALA A 231 -20.32 7.92 -23.42
CA ALA A 231 -21.45 7.92 -24.34
C ALA A 231 -21.44 9.14 -25.28
N GLY A 232 -20.45 10.03 -25.17
CA GLY A 232 -20.36 11.28 -25.93
C GLY A 232 -21.32 12.37 -25.44
N ILE A 233 -21.89 12.22 -24.24
CA ILE A 233 -22.85 13.17 -23.67
C ILE A 233 -22.08 14.23 -22.89
N THR A 234 -22.29 15.50 -23.24
CA THR A 234 -21.73 16.68 -22.56
C THR A 234 -21.95 16.61 -21.05
N LYS A 235 -20.87 16.78 -20.25
CA LYS A 235 -20.92 16.83 -18.78
C LYS A 235 -20.40 18.17 -18.27
N PRO A 236 -21.13 18.86 -17.38
CA PRO A 236 -20.52 19.91 -16.57
C PRO A 236 -19.57 19.30 -15.54
N ASN A 237 -18.50 20.03 -15.22
CA ASN A 237 -17.70 19.79 -14.02
C ASN A 237 -18.45 20.23 -12.75
N SER A 238 -17.80 20.14 -11.60
CA SER A 238 -18.32 20.53 -10.28
C SER A 238 -18.78 22.00 -10.16
N TYR A 239 -18.44 22.86 -11.11
CA TYR A 239 -18.82 24.28 -11.17
C TYR A 239 -19.89 24.58 -12.23
N GLY A 240 -20.45 23.57 -12.90
CA GLY A 240 -21.45 23.75 -13.95
C GLY A 240 -20.87 24.05 -15.34
N VAL A 241 -19.54 24.17 -15.47
CA VAL A 241 -18.83 24.43 -16.72
C VAL A 241 -18.69 23.13 -17.50
N SER A 242 -19.23 23.06 -18.72
CA SER A 242 -19.12 21.89 -19.59
C SER A 242 -18.26 22.11 -20.83
N ALA A 243 -17.87 23.36 -21.11
CA ALA A 243 -16.94 23.67 -22.18
C ALA A 243 -16.05 24.87 -21.85
N GLU A 244 -14.84 24.87 -22.40
CA GLU A 244 -13.97 26.05 -22.50
C GLU A 244 -13.91 26.50 -23.96
N CYS A 245 -14.20 27.78 -24.21
CA CYS A 245 -14.08 28.39 -25.53
C CYS A 245 -12.90 29.36 -25.56
N PHE A 246 -12.20 29.38 -26.68
CA PHE A 246 -10.99 30.16 -26.90
C PHE A 246 -11.14 31.00 -28.16
N VAL A 247 -10.63 32.23 -28.10
CA VAL A 247 -10.53 33.12 -29.26
C VAL A 247 -9.07 33.42 -29.50
N TYR A 248 -8.60 33.15 -30.72
CA TYR A 248 -7.22 33.39 -31.15
C TYR A 248 -7.17 34.40 -32.30
N ASP A 249 -5.97 34.90 -32.60
CA ASP A 249 -5.64 35.53 -33.87
C ASP A 249 -5.01 34.54 -34.89
N ALA A 250 -4.59 35.06 -36.04
CA ALA A 250 -3.97 34.27 -37.10
C ALA A 250 -2.58 33.72 -36.71
N GLU A 251 -1.88 34.46 -35.86
CA GLU A 251 -0.57 34.09 -35.34
C GLU A 251 -0.67 32.94 -34.33
N GLY A 252 -1.81 32.78 -33.66
CA GLY A 252 -2.10 31.76 -32.65
C GLY A 252 -1.95 32.26 -31.21
N ARG A 253 -1.99 33.58 -30.98
CA ARG A 253 -2.05 34.17 -29.63
C ARG A 253 -3.50 34.10 -29.12
N ILE A 254 -3.68 33.67 -27.87
CA ILE A 254 -4.99 33.67 -27.22
C ILE A 254 -5.40 35.11 -26.87
N LEU A 255 -6.56 35.54 -27.35
CA LEU A 255 -7.17 36.84 -27.04
C LEU A 255 -8.21 36.72 -25.92
N ARG A 256 -8.97 35.62 -25.87
CA ARG A 256 -9.97 35.34 -24.83
C ARG A 256 -10.04 33.84 -24.48
N LYS A 257 -10.32 33.55 -23.21
CA LYS A 257 -10.85 32.27 -22.72
C LYS A 257 -12.22 32.51 -22.09
N GLU A 258 -13.20 31.68 -22.40
CA GLU A 258 -14.56 31.70 -21.86
C GLU A 258 -14.88 30.33 -21.24
N LEU A 259 -15.65 30.31 -20.17
CA LEU A 259 -16.22 29.13 -19.54
C LEU A 259 -17.72 29.08 -19.87
N ARG A 260 -18.23 27.93 -20.33
CA ARG A 260 -19.62 27.81 -20.78
C ARG A 260 -20.36 26.61 -20.18
N ASP A 261 -21.66 26.78 -19.97
CA ASP A 261 -22.57 25.73 -19.49
C ASP A 261 -23.04 24.79 -20.62
N GLY A 262 -23.76 23.73 -20.25
CA GLY A 262 -24.37 22.77 -21.19
C GLY A 262 -25.48 23.31 -22.09
N LYS A 263 -25.65 24.64 -22.16
CA LYS A 263 -26.51 25.37 -23.09
C LYS A 263 -25.73 26.44 -23.88
N GLY A 264 -24.40 26.43 -23.81
CA GLY A 264 -23.51 27.37 -24.49
C GLY A 264 -23.51 28.79 -23.90
N ARG A 265 -24.07 29.00 -22.70
CA ARG A 265 -24.11 30.30 -22.02
C ARG A 265 -22.86 30.48 -21.15
N LEU A 266 -22.44 31.71 -20.89
CA LEU A 266 -21.34 31.98 -19.96
C LEU A 266 -21.63 31.41 -18.57
N ALA A 267 -20.67 30.69 -18.01
CA ALA A 267 -20.77 30.03 -16.72
C ALA A 267 -19.66 30.54 -15.80
N ALA A 268 -20.02 31.06 -14.62
CA ALA A 268 -19.05 31.44 -13.61
C ALA A 268 -18.43 30.20 -12.94
N ASP A 269 -17.14 30.28 -12.64
CA ASP A 269 -16.49 29.40 -11.67
C ASP A 269 -16.93 29.74 -10.23
N ASN A 270 -16.35 29.04 -9.23
CA ASN A 270 -16.61 29.29 -7.81
C ASN A 270 -16.16 30.67 -7.30
N ARG A 271 -15.53 31.51 -8.14
CA ARG A 271 -15.10 32.89 -7.82
C ARG A 271 -15.98 33.95 -8.46
N GLY A 272 -16.97 33.55 -9.28
CA GLY A 272 -17.82 34.43 -10.08
C GLY A 272 -17.28 34.70 -11.49
N ASN A 273 -16.08 34.20 -11.81
CA ASN A 273 -15.37 34.50 -13.04
C ASN A 273 -15.74 33.52 -14.16
N CYS A 274 -16.18 34.03 -15.30
CA CYS A 274 -16.56 33.21 -16.46
C CYS A 274 -15.55 33.25 -17.61
N GLY A 275 -14.47 34.04 -17.50
CA GLY A 275 -13.48 34.13 -18.57
C GLY A 275 -12.34 35.09 -18.30
N LEU A 276 -11.35 35.06 -19.20
CA LEU A 276 -10.16 35.89 -19.17
C LEU A 276 -9.97 36.55 -20.54
N GLU A 277 -9.68 37.85 -20.55
CA GLU A 277 -9.27 38.60 -21.75
C GLU A 277 -7.79 38.97 -21.68
N PHE A 278 -7.06 38.81 -22.78
CA PHE A 278 -5.60 38.90 -22.85
C PHE A 278 -5.15 40.05 -23.77
N THR A 279 -4.23 40.90 -23.29
CA THR A 279 -3.54 41.93 -24.09
C THR A 279 -2.09 41.52 -24.30
N TRP A 280 -1.57 41.79 -25.51
CA TRP A 280 -0.23 41.39 -25.94
C TRP A 280 0.61 42.57 -26.42
N THR A 281 1.92 42.48 -26.25
CA THR A 281 2.91 43.27 -26.99
C THR A 281 3.87 42.30 -27.68
N GLY A 282 3.89 42.29 -29.01
CA GLY A 282 4.61 41.25 -29.77
C GLY A 282 4.07 39.86 -29.47
N TYR A 283 4.87 39.03 -28.81
CA TYR A 283 4.51 37.68 -28.35
C TYR A 283 4.51 37.54 -26.81
N ASP A 284 4.46 38.65 -26.08
CA ASP A 284 4.38 38.66 -24.61
C ASP A 284 3.00 39.14 -24.13
N ILE A 285 2.42 38.42 -23.16
CA ILE A 285 1.15 38.80 -22.52
C ILE A 285 1.44 39.95 -21.56
N THR A 286 0.99 41.16 -21.90
CA THR A 286 1.18 42.35 -21.06
C THR A 286 0.08 42.54 -20.03
N SER A 287 -1.12 41.97 -20.24
CA SER A 287 -2.14 41.92 -19.18
C SER A 287 -3.21 40.85 -19.38
N VAL A 288 -3.83 40.42 -18.28
CA VAL A 288 -5.01 39.55 -18.22
C VAL A 288 -6.10 40.21 -17.38
N THR A 289 -7.33 40.23 -17.87
CA THR A 289 -8.52 40.81 -17.20
C THR A 289 -9.54 39.72 -16.89
N CYS A 290 -10.08 39.69 -15.66
CA CYS A 290 -11.10 38.73 -15.23
C CYS A 290 -12.52 39.22 -15.58
N MET A 291 -13.40 38.34 -16.06
CA MET A 291 -14.68 38.70 -16.69
C MET A 291 -15.90 38.03 -16.03
N ASP A 292 -16.93 38.82 -15.70
CA ASP A 292 -18.22 38.33 -15.20
C ASP A 292 -19.12 37.74 -16.31
N THR A 293 -20.25 37.16 -15.92
CA THR A 293 -21.23 36.54 -16.84
C THR A 293 -21.98 37.52 -17.75
N GLU A 294 -21.82 38.84 -17.58
CA GLU A 294 -22.26 39.86 -18.53
C GLU A 294 -21.12 40.31 -19.48
N TRP A 295 -19.96 39.63 -19.40
CA TRP A 295 -18.70 39.94 -20.07
C TRP A 295 -18.15 41.33 -19.73
N LYS A 296 -18.26 41.74 -18.47
CA LYS A 296 -17.67 42.97 -17.93
C LYS A 296 -16.47 42.63 -17.02
N PRO A 297 -15.46 43.51 -16.92
CA PRO A 297 -14.34 43.32 -16.00
C PRO A 297 -14.79 43.28 -14.54
N MET A 298 -14.38 42.27 -13.78
CA MET A 298 -14.80 42.04 -12.39
C MET A 298 -13.64 41.87 -11.41
N LYS A 299 -13.84 42.24 -10.13
CA LYS A 299 -12.90 41.91 -9.05
C LYS A 299 -13.04 40.43 -8.68
N MET A 300 -11.94 39.69 -8.79
CA MET A 300 -11.91 38.23 -8.55
C MET A 300 -11.93 37.89 -7.05
N THR A 301 -12.89 37.09 -6.59
CA THR A 301 -13.16 36.91 -5.15
C THR A 301 -12.15 36.05 -4.38
N SER A 302 -11.42 35.16 -5.05
CA SER A 302 -10.19 34.51 -4.56
C SER A 302 -9.30 34.13 -5.75
N SER A 303 -7.98 34.05 -5.58
CA SER A 303 -7.08 33.93 -6.74
C SER A 303 -6.79 32.49 -7.20
N PRO A 304 -6.69 32.23 -8.52
CA PRO A 304 -6.02 31.05 -9.08
C PRO A 304 -4.49 31.24 -9.18
N PHE A 305 -3.97 32.46 -8.96
CA PHE A 305 -2.55 32.77 -9.09
C PHE A 305 -1.85 32.69 -7.72
N SER A 306 -0.69 32.03 -7.66
CA SER A 306 0.17 31.96 -6.46
C SER A 306 0.64 33.33 -5.96
N ALA A 307 0.49 34.37 -6.80
CA ALA A 307 0.68 35.79 -6.50
C ALA A 307 -0.44 36.43 -5.65
N GLY A 308 -1.54 35.71 -5.38
CA GLY A 308 -2.67 36.23 -4.61
C GLY A 308 -3.39 37.39 -5.32
N GLY A 309 -3.73 37.28 -6.60
CA GLY A 309 -4.52 38.28 -7.34
C GLY A 309 -6.00 38.38 -6.93
N GLU A 310 -6.31 38.16 -5.66
CA GLU A 310 -7.65 38.25 -5.06
C GLU A 310 -8.04 39.71 -4.83
N GLY A 311 -9.30 40.06 -5.06
CA GLY A 311 -9.76 41.45 -5.06
C GLY A 311 -9.33 42.28 -6.29
N VAL A 312 -8.57 41.71 -7.23
CA VAL A 312 -8.05 42.42 -8.43
C VAL A 312 -8.96 42.23 -9.64
N VAL A 313 -9.01 43.23 -10.54
CA VAL A 313 -9.67 43.13 -11.86
C VAL A 313 -8.71 42.75 -12.98
N ARG A 314 -7.56 43.44 -13.06
CA ARG A 314 -6.59 43.34 -14.15
C ARG A 314 -5.19 43.13 -13.61
N ILE A 315 -4.54 42.08 -14.09
CA ILE A 315 -3.15 41.74 -13.78
C ILE A 315 -2.30 42.11 -15.00
N ASN A 316 -1.19 42.79 -14.79
CA ASN A 316 -0.27 43.25 -15.84
C ASN A 316 1.13 42.69 -15.59
N SER A 317 1.91 42.53 -16.65
CA SER A 317 3.23 41.89 -16.60
C SER A 317 4.29 42.75 -17.30
N ARG A 318 5.49 42.86 -16.70
CA ARG A 318 6.70 43.34 -17.39
C ARG A 318 7.71 42.22 -17.55
N TYR A 319 8.56 42.36 -18.55
CA TYR A 319 9.58 41.38 -18.88
C TYR A 319 10.97 42.04 -18.97
N ASP A 320 12.01 41.30 -18.62
CA ASP A 320 13.41 41.72 -18.72
C ASP A 320 13.96 41.61 -20.15
N MET A 321 15.25 41.92 -20.32
CA MET A 321 15.94 41.83 -21.63
C MET A 321 15.99 40.43 -22.26
N TYR A 322 15.78 39.37 -21.46
CA TYR A 322 15.69 37.99 -21.94
C TYR A 322 14.24 37.56 -22.18
N GLY A 323 13.25 38.38 -21.82
CA GLY A 323 11.83 38.05 -21.91
C GLY A 323 11.30 37.24 -20.72
N ARG A 324 11.94 37.31 -19.55
CA ARG A 324 11.50 36.68 -18.29
C ARG A 324 10.65 37.67 -17.50
N GLN A 325 9.61 37.22 -16.81
CA GLN A 325 8.69 38.13 -16.12
C GLN A 325 9.38 38.81 -14.93
N SER A 326 9.73 40.09 -15.06
CA SER A 326 10.43 40.87 -14.03
C SER A 326 9.46 41.54 -13.04
N GLU A 327 8.24 41.88 -13.49
CA GLU A 327 7.20 42.44 -12.62
C GLU A 327 5.82 41.84 -12.93
N LEU A 328 4.97 41.79 -11.91
CA LEU A 328 3.54 41.54 -11.97
C LEU A 328 2.85 42.65 -11.18
N TYR A 329 1.92 43.41 -11.77
CA TYR A 329 1.26 44.54 -11.10
C TYR A 329 -0.23 44.68 -11.43
N PHE A 330 -1.00 45.17 -10.47
CA PHE A 330 -2.45 45.19 -10.53
C PHE A 330 -3.02 46.58 -10.85
N THR A 331 -4.06 46.64 -11.67
CA THR A 331 -4.72 47.91 -12.06
C THR A 331 -6.24 47.81 -12.09
N SER A 332 -6.88 48.98 -12.13
CA SER A 332 -8.28 49.12 -12.53
C SER A 332 -8.55 48.53 -13.93
N ALA A 333 -9.83 48.29 -14.24
CA ALA A 333 -10.29 47.65 -15.48
C ALA A 333 -9.78 48.34 -16.77
N ASP A 334 -9.80 49.68 -16.75
CA ASP A 334 -9.30 50.56 -17.81
C ASP A 334 -7.77 50.55 -17.98
N GLY A 335 -7.03 49.96 -17.03
CA GLY A 335 -5.57 49.93 -17.00
C GLY A 335 -4.91 51.24 -16.56
N LEU A 336 -5.68 52.24 -16.10
CA LEU A 336 -5.18 53.59 -15.85
C LEU A 336 -4.71 53.85 -14.41
N ASN A 337 -5.32 53.20 -13.42
CA ASN A 337 -5.05 53.43 -12.00
C ASN A 337 -4.46 52.18 -11.34
N PRO A 338 -3.54 52.32 -10.36
CA PRO A 338 -3.16 51.23 -9.48
C PRO A 338 -4.37 50.61 -8.77
N ASP A 339 -4.35 49.29 -8.63
CA ASP A 339 -5.23 48.51 -7.75
C ASP A 339 -4.35 47.65 -6.83
N SER A 340 -4.89 47.16 -5.72
CA SER A 340 -4.20 46.23 -4.81
C SER A 340 -5.04 44.99 -4.57
N ASN A 341 -4.37 43.88 -4.29
CA ASN A 341 -5.04 42.66 -3.86
C ASN A 341 -5.55 42.75 -2.40
N ALA A 342 -6.33 41.76 -1.97
CA ALA A 342 -6.83 41.66 -0.59
C ALA A 342 -5.71 41.48 0.46
N SER A 343 -4.48 41.20 0.02
CA SER A 343 -3.27 41.16 0.84
C SER A 343 -2.48 42.49 0.87
N GLY A 344 -3.01 43.57 0.29
CA GLY A 344 -2.41 44.92 0.26
C GLY A 344 -1.38 45.15 -0.85
N ILE A 345 -0.99 44.11 -1.57
CA ILE A 345 0.05 44.13 -2.60
C ILE A 345 -0.52 44.72 -3.88
N HIS A 346 0.16 45.73 -4.43
CA HIS A 346 -0.06 46.28 -5.77
C HIS A 346 0.86 45.62 -6.81
N LYS A 347 2.12 45.35 -6.43
CA LYS A 347 3.17 44.86 -7.34
C LYS A 347 4.03 43.76 -6.70
N ILE A 348 4.42 42.79 -7.53
CA ILE A 348 5.42 41.77 -7.24
C ILE A 348 6.59 41.96 -8.22
N ALA A 349 7.82 42.00 -7.73
CA ALA A 349 9.03 41.99 -8.55
C ALA A 349 9.79 40.66 -8.39
N TYR A 350 10.42 40.21 -9.46
CA TYR A 350 11.20 38.97 -9.52
C TYR A 350 12.64 39.26 -9.98
N SER A 351 13.61 38.79 -9.21
CA SER A 351 15.02 38.72 -9.61
C SER A 351 15.38 37.29 -10.00
N TYR A 352 16.31 37.15 -10.96
CA TYR A 352 16.75 35.85 -11.48
C TYR A 352 18.26 35.79 -11.57
N ASN A 353 18.83 34.60 -11.40
CA ASN A 353 20.23 34.33 -11.73
C ASN A 353 20.43 34.17 -13.25
N ASP A 354 21.67 33.89 -13.66
CA ASP A 354 22.03 33.68 -15.06
C ASP A 354 21.45 32.41 -15.68
N TYR A 355 20.93 31.45 -14.90
CA TYR A 355 20.25 30.25 -15.39
C TYR A 355 18.72 30.38 -15.44
N GLY A 356 18.17 31.48 -14.90
CA GLY A 356 16.73 31.74 -14.83
C GLY A 356 16.02 31.17 -13.62
N ASP A 357 16.75 30.77 -12.58
CA ASP A 357 16.17 30.46 -11.27
C ASP A 357 15.87 31.77 -10.52
N ILE A 358 14.73 31.86 -9.83
CA ILE A 358 14.31 33.08 -9.11
C ILE A 358 15.12 33.23 -7.82
N THR A 359 15.93 34.29 -7.70
CA THR A 359 16.71 34.61 -6.50
C THR A 359 15.92 35.44 -5.49
N ASP A 360 15.07 36.34 -5.95
CA ASP A 360 14.28 37.23 -5.09
C ASP A 360 12.83 37.33 -5.59
N ILE A 361 11.89 37.35 -4.64
CA ILE A 361 10.51 37.78 -4.84
C ILE A 361 10.24 38.91 -3.84
N ARG A 362 9.77 40.08 -4.31
CA ARG A 362 9.50 41.26 -3.47
C ARG A 362 8.09 41.77 -3.67
N PHE A 363 7.34 41.96 -2.59
CA PHE A 363 5.95 42.44 -2.58
C PHE A 363 5.88 43.92 -2.19
N TYR A 364 5.21 44.72 -3.00
CA TYR A 364 5.09 46.18 -2.85
C TYR A 364 3.63 46.64 -2.82
N ASP A 365 3.36 47.69 -2.06
CA ASP A 365 2.07 48.38 -2.01
C ASP A 365 1.87 49.37 -3.17
N SER A 366 0.75 50.11 -3.15
CA SER A 366 0.42 51.12 -4.17
C SER A 366 1.26 52.41 -4.09
N ASN A 367 2.04 52.60 -3.02
CA ASN A 367 2.99 53.71 -2.87
C ASN A 367 4.39 53.33 -3.40
N GLY A 368 4.67 52.03 -3.54
CA GLY A 368 5.97 51.48 -3.93
C GLY A 368 6.84 51.07 -2.74
N GLU A 369 6.28 51.02 -1.53
CA GLU A 369 6.96 50.54 -0.32
C GLU A 369 6.77 49.02 -0.18
N LEU A 370 7.67 48.35 0.57
CA LEU A 370 7.52 46.90 0.84
C LEU A 370 6.31 46.65 1.75
N VAL A 371 5.56 45.59 1.48
CA VAL A 371 4.36 45.24 2.26
C VAL A 371 4.33 43.76 2.62
N ASN A 372 4.01 43.47 3.88
CA ASN A 372 3.78 42.11 4.34
C ASN A 372 2.50 41.57 3.69
N ASN A 373 2.62 40.48 2.94
CA ASN A 373 1.48 39.69 2.48
C ASN A 373 0.64 39.24 3.69
N SER A 374 -0.61 39.69 3.79
CA SER A 374 -1.44 39.51 5.00
C SER A 374 -1.67 38.04 5.41
N HIS A 375 -1.59 37.10 4.46
CA HIS A 375 -1.77 35.67 4.70
C HIS A 375 -0.50 34.96 5.20
N SER A 376 0.68 35.44 4.80
CA SER A 376 1.97 34.76 5.02
C SER A 376 2.99 35.56 5.82
N GLY A 377 2.72 36.84 6.13
CA GLY A 377 3.60 37.74 6.89
C GLY A 377 4.87 38.20 6.18
N ILE A 378 5.11 37.71 4.97
CA ILE A 378 6.33 37.90 4.20
C ILE A 378 6.17 39.08 3.25
N ALA A 379 7.20 39.93 3.13
CA ALA A 379 7.35 40.93 2.07
C ALA A 379 8.44 40.56 1.05
N VAL A 380 9.45 39.78 1.46
CA VAL A 380 10.57 39.36 0.59
C VAL A 380 10.90 37.88 0.80
N ILE A 381 11.03 37.14 -0.30
CA ILE A 381 11.58 35.77 -0.32
C ILE A 381 12.90 35.82 -1.07
N LYS A 382 14.00 35.36 -0.45
CA LYS A 382 15.32 35.19 -1.07
C LYS A 382 15.66 33.71 -1.19
N LYS A 383 16.37 33.33 -2.25
CA LYS A 383 16.74 31.93 -2.56
C LYS A 383 18.15 31.83 -3.11
N GLU A 384 18.91 30.89 -2.55
CA GLU A 384 20.21 30.46 -3.05
C GLU A 384 20.08 29.07 -3.69
N TYR A 385 20.95 28.77 -4.65
CA TYR A 385 20.95 27.52 -5.42
C TYR A 385 22.36 26.98 -5.59
N ASP A 386 22.49 25.67 -5.72
CA ASP A 386 23.74 25.03 -6.17
C ASP A 386 23.88 25.02 -7.70
N ASP A 387 25.03 24.54 -8.18
CA ASP A 387 25.34 24.43 -9.62
C ASP A 387 24.28 23.64 -10.41
N ALA A 388 23.61 22.68 -9.76
CA ALA A 388 22.56 21.85 -10.32
C ALA A 388 21.15 22.48 -10.23
N GLY A 389 21.03 23.72 -9.75
CA GLY A 389 19.76 24.44 -9.66
C GLY A 389 18.84 23.98 -8.52
N ARG A 390 19.40 23.30 -7.51
CA ARG A 390 18.65 22.88 -6.31
C ARG A 390 18.77 23.97 -5.24
N ILE A 391 17.67 24.31 -4.57
CA ILE A 391 17.65 25.38 -3.56
C ILE A 391 18.53 24.96 -2.37
N THR A 392 19.59 25.71 -2.06
CA THR A 392 20.46 25.49 -0.90
C THR A 392 19.98 26.23 0.33
N GLU A 393 19.44 27.44 0.16
CA GLU A 393 18.80 28.22 1.22
C GLU A 393 17.56 28.95 0.68
N GLN A 394 16.50 29.03 1.49
CA GLN A 394 15.43 30.01 1.33
C GLN A 394 15.30 30.84 2.61
N LEU A 395 15.21 32.15 2.46
CA LEU A 395 15.05 33.13 3.53
C LEU A 395 13.78 33.96 3.31
N ASN A 396 12.92 34.01 4.32
CA ASN A 396 11.63 34.68 4.32
C ASN A 396 11.71 35.90 5.26
N LEU A 397 11.43 37.10 4.72
CA LEU A 397 11.61 38.36 5.42
C LEU A 397 10.32 39.20 5.45
N ASP A 398 10.15 40.00 6.49
CA ASP A 398 9.14 41.06 6.55
C ASP A 398 9.51 42.30 5.71
N LYS A 399 8.61 43.29 5.71
CA LYS A 399 8.73 44.57 4.99
C LYS A 399 9.90 45.43 5.43
N ASP A 400 10.43 45.18 6.62
CA ASP A 400 11.58 45.88 7.19
C ASP A 400 12.88 45.04 6.96
N GLU A 401 12.78 44.02 6.10
CA GLU A 401 13.78 43.01 5.72
C GLU A 401 14.37 42.16 6.87
N ASN A 402 13.61 41.97 7.97
CA ASN A 402 13.99 41.08 9.06
C ASN A 402 13.46 39.65 8.85
N PRO A 403 14.17 38.59 9.28
CA PRO A 403 13.67 37.22 9.21
C PRO A 403 12.36 37.06 9.98
N CYS A 404 11.28 36.68 9.30
CA CYS A 404 9.95 36.56 9.89
C CYS A 404 9.44 35.11 9.84
N VAL A 405 8.69 34.69 10.86
CA VAL A 405 8.05 33.37 10.91
C VAL A 405 6.53 33.55 10.88
N THR A 406 5.82 32.68 10.17
CA THR A 406 4.36 32.57 10.25
C THR A 406 3.90 31.13 10.35
N VAL A 407 2.60 30.95 10.61
CA VAL A 407 1.93 29.66 10.88
C VAL A 407 2.19 28.60 9.79
N LEU A 408 2.56 29.01 8.58
CA LEU A 408 2.81 28.13 7.43
C LEU A 408 4.28 28.12 6.95
N TYR A 409 5.13 29.03 7.42
CA TYR A 409 6.48 29.24 6.88
C TYR A 409 7.52 29.55 7.97
N PRO A 410 8.63 28.77 8.07
CA PRO A 410 9.81 29.15 8.87
C PRO A 410 10.48 30.40 8.30
N SER A 411 11.28 31.10 9.11
CA SER A 411 12.05 32.27 8.65
C SER A 411 13.16 31.89 7.67
N ARG A 412 13.77 30.72 7.86
CA ARG A 412 14.80 30.19 6.97
C ARG A 412 14.65 28.68 6.80
N LYS A 413 14.93 28.18 5.60
CA LYS A 413 15.16 26.75 5.33
C LYS A 413 16.54 26.57 4.69
N ARG A 414 17.29 25.54 5.07
CA ARG A 414 18.55 25.12 4.45
C ARG A 414 18.48 23.68 3.99
N TYR A 415 19.13 23.39 2.86
CA TYR A 415 19.19 22.05 2.29
C TYR A 415 20.62 21.66 1.91
N GLY A 416 20.99 20.42 2.20
CA GLY A 416 22.18 19.75 1.69
C GLY A 416 21.77 18.52 0.87
N TYR A 417 22.44 18.30 -0.26
CA TYR A 417 22.11 17.24 -1.21
C TYR A 417 23.21 16.18 -1.32
N GLY A 418 22.81 14.92 -1.38
CA GLY A 418 23.69 13.78 -1.65
C GLY A 418 24.08 13.65 -3.12
N ALA A 419 24.96 12.69 -3.41
CA ALA A 419 25.48 12.47 -4.76
C ALA A 419 24.40 12.03 -5.79
N ALA A 420 23.27 11.48 -5.34
CA ALA A 420 22.13 11.17 -6.19
C ALA A 420 21.07 12.30 -6.24
N GLY A 421 21.35 13.43 -5.60
CA GLY A 421 20.42 14.57 -5.48
C GLY A 421 19.32 14.35 -4.44
N GLU A 422 19.41 13.35 -3.58
CA GLU A 422 18.52 13.23 -2.44
C GLU A 422 18.85 14.27 -1.37
N ILE A 423 17.87 14.72 -0.59
CA ILE A 423 18.11 15.55 0.58
C ILE A 423 18.85 14.72 1.63
N VAL A 424 20.00 15.23 2.11
CA VAL A 424 20.78 14.66 3.22
C VAL A 424 20.88 15.60 4.42
N LEU A 425 20.53 16.87 4.26
CA LEU A 425 20.34 17.84 5.35
C LEU A 425 19.10 18.68 5.03
N SER A 426 18.22 18.89 6.01
CA SER A 426 17.15 19.89 5.96
C SER A 426 17.02 20.55 7.33
N GLU A 427 17.30 21.85 7.40
CA GLU A 427 17.19 22.65 8.63
C GLU A 427 16.12 23.72 8.45
N GLU A 428 15.24 23.92 9.44
CA GLU A 428 14.25 25.00 9.44
C GLU A 428 14.35 25.83 10.71
N TYR A 429 14.27 27.16 10.57
CA TYR A 429 14.46 28.12 11.64
C TYR A 429 13.21 28.98 11.89
N SER A 430 13.01 29.44 13.12
CA SER A 430 11.90 30.31 13.55
C SER A 430 12.44 31.57 14.20
N SER A 431 11.86 32.72 13.86
CA SER A 431 12.24 34.04 14.38
C SER A 431 11.18 34.62 15.35
N CYS A 432 10.50 33.76 16.12
CA CYS A 432 9.39 34.16 16.99
C CYS A 432 9.80 35.08 18.16
N THR A 433 11.10 35.20 18.45
CA THR A 433 11.69 36.05 19.50
C THR A 433 12.52 37.20 18.94
N GLY A 434 12.60 37.35 17.60
CA GLY A 434 13.55 38.25 16.93
C GLY A 434 14.97 37.69 16.79
N GLN A 435 15.21 36.46 17.23
CA GLN A 435 16.40 35.67 16.95
C GLN A 435 15.99 34.37 16.27
N GLU A 436 16.76 33.91 15.28
CA GLU A 436 16.48 32.64 14.60
C GLU A 436 16.91 31.43 15.46
N GLU A 437 15.93 30.61 15.85
CA GLU A 437 16.12 29.33 16.54
C GLU A 437 15.83 28.15 15.61
N LEU A 438 16.63 27.08 15.68
CA LEU A 438 16.43 25.86 14.89
C LEU A 438 15.23 25.05 15.42
N VAL A 439 14.19 24.90 14.61
CA VAL A 439 12.93 24.21 14.98
C VAL A 439 12.72 22.87 14.27
N TYR A 440 13.46 22.57 13.21
CA TYR A 440 13.48 21.24 12.60
C TYR A 440 14.89 20.93 12.08
N LYS A 441 15.33 19.68 12.24
CA LYS A 441 16.54 19.18 11.59
C LYS A 441 16.36 17.74 11.14
N TYR A 442 16.49 17.50 9.85
CA TYR A 442 16.77 16.19 9.26
C TYR A 442 18.24 16.14 8.84
N GLU A 443 18.96 15.08 9.20
CA GLU A 443 20.33 14.83 8.79
C GLU A 443 20.54 13.34 8.48
N LYS A 444 21.14 13.02 7.32
CA LYS A 444 21.39 11.66 6.84
C LYS A 444 22.88 11.47 6.55
N THR A 445 23.49 10.54 7.29
CA THR A 445 24.84 10.02 7.07
C THR A 445 24.77 8.59 6.51
N ASP A 446 25.92 8.00 6.17
CA ASP A 446 26.01 6.57 5.84
C ASP A 446 25.68 5.64 7.03
N SER A 447 25.81 6.15 8.26
CA SER A 447 25.63 5.41 9.51
C SER A 447 24.28 5.62 10.20
N CYS A 448 23.58 6.73 9.94
CA CYS A 448 22.28 7.01 10.55
C CYS A 448 21.49 8.13 9.83
N ILE A 449 20.18 8.16 10.07
CA ILE A 449 19.35 9.36 10.02
C ILE A 449 19.14 9.87 11.45
N TYR A 450 19.20 11.20 11.61
CA TYR A 450 18.73 11.96 12.77
C TYR A 450 17.58 12.86 12.32
N GLU A 451 16.46 12.87 13.04
CA GLU A 451 15.33 13.77 12.77
C GLU A 451 14.81 14.40 14.06
N MET A 452 14.86 15.72 14.15
CA MET A 452 14.42 16.55 15.29
C MET A 452 13.20 17.38 14.93
N LEU A 453 12.19 17.36 15.80
CA LEU A 453 10.89 18.04 15.64
C LEU A 453 10.84 19.37 16.42
N GLY A 454 9.78 20.17 16.19
CA GLY A 454 9.59 21.49 16.79
C GLY A 454 9.37 21.54 18.30
N ASP A 455 9.07 20.40 18.95
CA ASP A 455 9.10 20.26 20.41
C ASP A 455 10.51 20.00 20.96
N GLY A 456 11.50 19.82 20.07
CA GLY A 456 12.90 19.46 20.35
C GLY A 456 13.13 17.96 20.57
N THR A 457 12.11 17.12 20.41
CA THR A 457 12.26 15.65 20.46
C THR A 457 12.84 15.11 19.16
N TYR A 458 13.46 13.92 19.21
CA TYR A 458 14.15 13.37 18.04
C TYR A 458 14.10 11.84 17.90
N GLU A 459 14.21 11.37 16.66
CA GLU A 459 14.41 9.96 16.27
C GLU A 459 15.86 9.77 15.77
N ILE A 460 16.45 8.60 16.05
CA ILE A 460 17.69 8.13 15.42
C ILE A 460 17.47 6.73 14.81
N ASP A 461 17.56 6.63 13.47
CA ASP A 461 17.56 5.38 12.68
C ASP A 461 19.01 5.08 12.26
N MET A 462 19.65 4.06 12.84
CA MET A 462 21.05 3.68 12.60
C MET A 462 21.15 2.54 11.58
N PHE A 463 22.18 2.55 10.73
CA PHE A 463 22.36 1.60 9.63
C PHE A 463 23.55 0.64 9.80
N ASP A 464 23.48 -0.53 9.16
CA ASP A 464 24.65 -1.35 8.85
C ASP A 464 25.39 -0.85 7.58
N ALA A 465 26.54 -1.45 7.28
CA ALA A 465 27.35 -1.12 6.10
C ALA A 465 26.68 -1.49 4.75
N LYS A 466 25.42 -1.95 4.73
CA LYS A 466 24.57 -2.12 3.53
C LYS A 466 23.42 -1.11 3.50
N GLY A 467 23.40 -0.12 4.40
CA GLY A 467 22.34 0.88 4.52
C GLY A 467 21.03 0.35 5.13
N ARG A 468 21.08 -0.72 5.93
CA ARG A 468 19.88 -1.34 6.54
C ARG A 468 19.76 -0.95 8.01
N THR A 469 18.58 -0.48 8.42
CA THR A 469 18.24 -0.15 9.82
C THR A 469 18.60 -1.27 10.79
N VAL A 470 19.50 -1.01 11.74
CA VAL A 470 19.89 -1.88 12.87
C VAL A 470 19.42 -1.35 14.22
N SER A 471 19.03 -0.09 14.32
CA SER A 471 18.40 0.47 15.53
C SER A 471 17.50 1.64 15.16
N VAL A 472 16.33 1.74 15.79
CA VAL A 472 15.50 2.96 15.82
C VAL A 472 15.27 3.34 17.27
N ALA A 473 15.52 4.59 17.66
CA ALA A 473 15.34 5.06 19.03
C ALA A 473 14.75 6.47 19.10
N TYR A 474 13.84 6.68 20.06
CA TYR A 474 13.13 7.94 20.30
C TYR A 474 13.58 8.61 21.59
N TYR A 475 13.73 9.93 21.55
CA TYR A 475 14.25 10.73 22.65
C TYR A 475 13.44 12.02 22.87
N GLU A 476 13.31 12.41 24.14
CA GLU A 476 12.84 13.74 24.53
C GLU A 476 13.96 14.79 24.31
N LYS A 477 13.63 16.08 24.43
CA LYS A 477 14.56 17.20 24.19
C LYS A 477 15.81 17.19 25.09
N ASP A 478 15.74 16.56 26.25
CA ASP A 478 16.87 16.39 27.18
C ASP A 478 17.72 15.12 26.90
N GLY A 479 17.33 14.31 25.90
CA GLY A 479 17.95 13.03 25.59
C GLY A 479 17.46 11.85 26.43
N SER A 480 16.41 12.01 27.24
CA SER A 480 15.78 10.89 27.94
C SER A 480 14.93 10.01 26.99
N PRO A 481 14.74 8.71 27.29
CA PRO A 481 13.94 7.79 26.45
C PRO A 481 12.47 8.21 26.28
N ARG A 482 12.05 8.50 25.04
CA ARG A 482 10.65 8.81 24.70
C ARG A 482 9.88 7.55 24.33
N THR A 483 8.99 7.07 25.20
CA THR A 483 8.12 5.93 24.87
C THR A 483 7.00 6.33 23.91
N GLN A 484 6.91 5.65 22.77
CA GLN A 484 5.80 5.78 21.83
C GLN A 484 4.48 5.25 22.41
N LEU A 485 3.35 5.49 21.73
CA LEU A 485 1.99 5.01 22.11
C LEU A 485 1.84 3.49 22.37
N SER A 486 2.88 2.70 22.10
CA SER A 486 2.95 1.25 22.35
C SER A 486 4.03 0.85 23.39
N GLY A 487 4.49 1.79 24.21
CA GLY A 487 5.32 1.52 25.40
C GLY A 487 6.80 1.23 25.15
N TRP A 488 7.26 1.27 23.89
CA TRP A 488 8.66 1.11 23.52
C TRP A 488 9.29 2.46 23.17
N PHE A 489 10.58 2.63 23.45
CA PHE A 489 11.39 3.76 22.97
C PHE A 489 12.42 3.33 21.93
N LYS A 490 12.86 2.06 21.95
CA LYS A 490 13.93 1.55 21.10
C LYS A 490 13.61 0.20 20.46
N ASN A 491 13.93 0.08 19.19
CA ASN A 491 13.96 -1.16 18.43
C ASN A 491 15.41 -1.47 18.02
N ILE A 492 15.84 -2.72 18.15
CA ILE A 492 17.13 -3.20 17.64
C ILE A 492 16.84 -4.28 16.60
N ILE A 493 17.53 -4.23 15.46
CA ILE A 493 17.41 -5.17 14.35
C ILE A 493 18.79 -5.74 14.02
N SER A 494 18.85 -7.05 13.79
CA SER A 494 20.04 -7.78 13.38
C SER A 494 19.76 -8.59 12.12
N TYR A 495 20.77 -8.72 11.26
CA TYR A 495 20.70 -9.42 9.98
C TYR A 495 21.74 -10.53 9.93
N ASN A 496 21.32 -11.73 9.53
CA ASN A 496 22.21 -12.83 9.17
C ASN A 496 21.95 -13.20 7.70
N ASP A 497 22.91 -12.92 6.83
CA ASP A 497 22.82 -13.14 5.39
C ASP A 497 23.65 -14.38 4.98
N SER A 498 23.05 -15.23 4.15
CA SER A 498 23.67 -16.42 3.55
C SER A 498 23.16 -16.59 2.10
N GLN A 499 23.67 -17.57 1.33
CA GLN A 499 23.27 -17.71 -0.08
C GLN A 499 21.75 -17.88 -0.23
N GLY A 500 21.12 -16.91 -0.89
CA GLY A 500 19.67 -16.87 -1.11
C GLY A 500 18.82 -16.68 0.15
N LYS A 501 19.41 -16.49 1.34
CA LYS A 501 18.68 -16.52 2.61
C LYS A 501 19.13 -15.41 3.58
N THR A 502 18.18 -14.57 3.98
CA THR A 502 18.38 -13.55 5.02
C THR A 502 17.45 -13.82 6.19
N VAL A 503 18.01 -13.84 7.41
CA VAL A 503 17.27 -13.89 8.66
C VAL A 503 17.37 -12.53 9.33
N VAL A 504 16.22 -11.88 9.56
CA VAL A 504 16.09 -10.60 10.25
C VAL A 504 15.52 -10.83 11.63
N THR A 505 16.21 -10.42 12.70
CA THR A 505 15.69 -10.48 14.08
C THR A 505 15.55 -9.07 14.64
N GLY A 506 14.32 -8.65 14.88
CA GLY A 506 13.97 -7.37 15.53
C GLY A 506 13.49 -7.58 16.98
N MET A 507 13.85 -6.68 17.89
CA MET A 507 13.44 -6.67 19.29
C MET A 507 13.04 -5.26 19.77
N TYR A 508 12.01 -5.14 20.61
CA TYR A 508 11.45 -3.88 21.09
C TYR A 508 11.63 -3.71 22.61
N PHE A 509 12.02 -2.52 23.05
CA PHE A 509 12.42 -2.25 24.43
C PHE A 509 11.71 -1.02 25.02
N ASP A 510 11.31 -1.14 26.29
CA ASP A 510 10.83 -0.04 27.13
C ASP A 510 11.98 0.86 27.62
N SER A 511 11.66 1.95 28.33
CA SER A 511 12.62 2.92 28.87
C SER A 511 13.67 2.32 29.83
N ASP A 512 13.36 1.18 30.45
CA ASP A 512 14.27 0.47 31.35
C ASP A 512 15.19 -0.51 30.59
N GLY A 513 15.04 -0.61 29.26
CA GLY A 513 15.77 -1.54 28.41
C GLY A 513 15.22 -2.97 28.45
N LYS A 514 13.98 -3.19 28.93
CA LYS A 514 13.35 -4.52 29.01
C LYS A 514 12.51 -4.80 27.76
N PRO A 515 12.40 -6.06 27.30
CA PRO A 515 11.54 -6.39 26.16
C PRO A 515 10.06 -6.05 26.41
N VAL A 516 9.39 -5.44 25.43
CA VAL A 516 7.98 -5.01 25.53
C VAL A 516 7.18 -5.40 24.29
N ASN A 517 5.91 -5.81 24.47
CA ASN A 517 5.06 -6.29 23.37
C ASN A 517 4.51 -5.13 22.52
N VAL A 518 4.91 -5.05 21.24
CA VAL A 518 4.46 -4.01 20.29
C VAL A 518 3.44 -4.58 19.30
N GLY A 519 2.17 -4.62 19.71
CA GLY A 519 1.05 -4.99 18.84
C GLY A 519 1.18 -6.37 18.20
N ASP A 520 1.07 -6.43 16.88
CA ASP A 520 1.24 -7.64 16.05
C ASP A 520 2.70 -8.11 15.95
N LYS A 521 3.68 -7.28 16.33
CA LYS A 521 5.13 -7.56 16.19
C LYS A 521 5.72 -8.30 17.40
N GLY A 522 4.94 -8.48 18.47
CA GLY A 522 5.43 -9.03 19.74
C GLY A 522 6.52 -8.17 20.37
N ALA A 523 7.33 -8.75 21.26
CA ALA A 523 8.55 -8.12 21.78
C ALA A 523 9.80 -8.52 20.98
N LYS A 524 9.74 -9.67 20.29
CA LYS A 524 10.77 -10.13 19.36
C LYS A 524 10.10 -10.74 18.13
N ARG A 525 10.58 -10.39 16.94
CA ARG A 525 10.17 -10.99 15.66
C ARG A 525 11.40 -11.47 14.90
N ILE A 526 11.35 -12.72 14.44
CA ILE A 526 12.31 -13.28 13.48
C ILE A 526 11.57 -13.41 12.14
N LYS A 527 12.16 -12.87 11.07
CA LYS A 527 11.72 -13.08 9.69
C LYS A 527 12.85 -13.73 8.90
N GLU A 528 12.69 -15.00 8.58
CA GLU A 528 13.50 -15.69 7.58
C GLU A 528 12.93 -15.37 6.20
N THR A 529 13.78 -15.13 5.20
CA THR A 529 13.38 -14.93 3.79
C THR A 529 14.34 -15.71 2.90
N ASP A 530 13.79 -16.53 2.00
CA ASP A 530 14.51 -17.38 1.05
C ASP A 530 14.10 -16.96 -0.38
N SER A 531 15.04 -16.35 -1.12
CA SER A 531 14.82 -15.82 -2.47
C SER A 531 14.94 -16.86 -3.58
N LEU A 532 15.36 -18.09 -3.27
CA LEU A 532 15.40 -19.21 -4.23
C LEU A 532 14.05 -19.94 -4.30
N THR A 533 13.34 -19.98 -3.17
CA THR A 533 12.00 -20.60 -3.04
C THR A 533 10.86 -19.58 -3.01
N TYR A 534 11.19 -18.28 -2.98
CA TYR A 534 10.25 -17.17 -2.80
C TYR A 534 9.40 -17.31 -1.52
N THR A 535 10.02 -17.80 -0.44
CA THR A 535 9.34 -18.01 0.85
C THR A 535 9.83 -17.06 1.92
N SER A 536 8.99 -16.81 2.92
CA SER A 536 9.39 -16.19 4.18
C SER A 536 8.69 -16.86 5.34
N LYS A 537 9.46 -17.22 6.38
CA LYS A 537 8.92 -17.67 7.67
C LYS A 537 8.97 -16.51 8.65
N ASN A 538 7.87 -16.28 9.35
CA ASN A 538 7.77 -15.31 10.42
C ASN A 538 7.57 -16.07 11.73
N TYR A 539 8.31 -15.68 12.76
CA TYR A 539 8.18 -16.18 14.13
C TYR A 539 8.11 -14.97 15.07
N ILE A 540 7.09 -14.92 15.90
CA ILE A 540 6.79 -13.78 16.77
C ILE A 540 6.76 -14.28 18.21
N TYR A 541 7.37 -13.55 19.14
CA TYR A 541 7.51 -13.92 20.55
C TYR A 541 7.06 -12.77 21.45
N ASN A 542 6.47 -13.10 22.60
CA ASN A 542 6.14 -12.11 23.62
C ASN A 542 7.40 -11.73 24.43
N LYS A 543 7.26 -10.72 25.29
CA LYS A 543 8.32 -10.21 26.19
C LYS A 543 8.95 -11.28 27.09
N ASP A 544 8.22 -12.36 27.37
CA ASP A 544 8.63 -13.47 28.24
C ASP A 544 9.31 -14.60 27.43
N GLY A 545 9.51 -14.41 26.13
CA GLY A 545 10.19 -15.34 25.24
C GLY A 545 9.31 -16.45 24.67
N ALA A 546 8.01 -16.51 25.00
CA ALA A 546 7.09 -17.51 24.46
C ALA A 546 6.66 -17.15 23.03
N MET A 547 6.70 -18.13 22.12
CA MET A 547 6.34 -17.93 20.71
C MET A 547 4.81 -17.83 20.54
N ILE A 548 4.36 -16.68 20.05
CA ILE A 548 2.95 -16.30 19.96
C ILE A 548 2.32 -16.67 18.62
N GLU A 549 3.10 -16.54 17.56
CA GLU A 549 2.67 -16.79 16.19
C GLU A 549 3.87 -17.30 15.36
N CYS A 550 3.62 -18.25 14.48
CA CYS A 550 4.53 -18.53 13.36
C CYS A 550 3.78 -18.91 12.08
N VAL A 551 4.26 -18.45 10.94
CA VAL A 551 3.60 -18.65 9.63
C VAL A 551 4.63 -18.62 8.52
N ALA A 552 4.47 -19.47 7.50
CA ALA A 552 5.26 -19.41 6.28
C ALA A 552 4.42 -18.84 5.15
N THR A 553 5.00 -17.94 4.36
CA THR A 553 4.33 -17.26 3.25
C THR A 553 5.15 -17.47 1.98
N VAL A 554 4.50 -17.94 0.92
CA VAL A 554 5.05 -18.04 -0.43
C VAL A 554 4.59 -16.84 -1.24
N PHE A 555 5.49 -16.21 -1.98
CA PHE A 555 5.22 -15.01 -2.77
C PHE A 555 5.29 -15.26 -4.28
N ASP A 556 4.92 -14.25 -5.06
CA ASP A 556 5.40 -14.07 -6.43
C ASP A 556 6.92 -13.84 -6.47
N THR A 557 7.50 -13.88 -7.67
CA THR A 557 8.96 -13.76 -7.89
C THR A 557 9.53 -12.39 -7.50
N THR A 558 8.68 -11.43 -7.16
CA THR A 558 8.97 -10.05 -6.78
C THR A 558 8.72 -9.76 -5.29
N PHE A 559 8.30 -10.75 -4.49
CA PHE A 559 7.92 -10.58 -3.07
C PHE A 559 6.81 -9.54 -2.82
N THR A 560 5.98 -9.27 -3.83
CA THR A 560 4.92 -8.26 -3.83
C THR A 560 3.53 -8.82 -3.55
N LYS A 561 3.23 -10.04 -4.01
CA LYS A 561 1.93 -10.71 -3.84
C LYS A 561 2.12 -12.02 -3.10
N VAL A 562 1.20 -12.34 -2.20
CA VAL A 562 1.19 -13.63 -1.49
C VAL A 562 0.51 -14.65 -2.38
N LYS A 563 1.17 -15.76 -2.71
CA LYS A 563 0.57 -16.88 -3.45
C LYS A 563 -0.10 -17.88 -2.51
N SER A 564 0.52 -18.17 -1.36
CA SER A 564 -0.06 -19.06 -0.36
C SER A 564 0.56 -18.85 1.02
N LEU A 565 -0.23 -19.09 2.08
CA LEU A 565 0.24 -19.20 3.45
C LEU A 565 0.23 -20.67 3.89
N TYR A 566 1.27 -21.13 4.56
CA TYR A 566 1.26 -22.38 5.32
C TYR A 566 1.23 -22.04 6.81
N ASP A 567 0.33 -22.69 7.55
CA ASP A 567 0.49 -22.76 9.00
C ASP A 567 1.67 -23.70 9.32
N ILE A 568 2.49 -23.34 10.30
CA ILE A 568 3.75 -24.05 10.61
C ILE A 568 3.91 -24.17 12.12
N ASN A 569 4.46 -25.29 12.59
CA ASN A 569 4.76 -25.47 14.01
C ASN A 569 6.00 -24.67 14.47
N CYS A 570 6.37 -24.80 15.75
CA CYS A 570 7.55 -24.16 16.35
C CYS A 570 8.90 -24.53 15.70
N TYR A 571 8.97 -25.62 14.94
CA TYR A 571 10.14 -26.03 14.15
C TYR A 571 10.09 -25.52 12.70
N GLY A 572 9.04 -24.78 12.34
CA GLY A 572 8.81 -24.25 10.99
C GLY A 572 8.42 -25.32 9.97
N ILE A 573 7.81 -26.42 10.41
CA ILE A 573 7.31 -27.52 9.58
C ILE A 573 5.80 -27.31 9.33
N PRO A 574 5.30 -27.47 8.09
CA PRO A 574 3.88 -27.31 7.76
C PRO A 574 2.94 -28.15 8.64
N SER A 575 2.05 -27.48 9.37
CA SER A 575 1.23 -28.07 10.42
C SER A 575 -0.08 -27.30 10.56
N ARG A 576 -1.22 -28.00 10.41
CA ARG A 576 -2.59 -27.45 10.30
C ARG A 576 -3.05 -26.51 11.41
N SER A 577 -2.33 -26.56 12.53
CA SER A 577 -2.61 -25.78 13.73
C SER A 577 -1.39 -25.12 14.35
N GLY A 578 -0.24 -25.21 13.67
CA GLY A 578 1.08 -25.12 14.26
C GLY A 578 1.46 -23.76 14.83
N GLY A 579 0.92 -22.67 14.32
CA GLY A 579 1.60 -21.38 14.45
C GLY A 579 0.74 -20.15 14.25
N TYR A 580 -0.13 -20.09 13.25
CA TYR A 580 -0.88 -18.88 12.96
C TYR A 580 -1.93 -18.60 14.06
N ARG A 581 -2.20 -17.33 14.34
CA ARG A 581 -3.22 -16.91 15.30
C ARG A 581 -4.56 -16.71 14.59
N GLY A 582 -5.67 -17.14 15.19
CA GLY A 582 -7.01 -16.87 14.66
C GLY A 582 -7.49 -17.80 13.54
N ALA A 583 -6.63 -18.56 12.85
CA ALA A 583 -7.08 -19.45 11.77
C ALA A 583 -6.22 -20.70 11.56
N ARG A 584 -6.78 -21.73 10.92
CA ARG A 584 -6.26 -23.09 10.80
C ARG A 584 -6.41 -23.61 9.36
N TRP A 585 -5.31 -24.10 8.79
CA TRP A 585 -5.20 -24.67 7.44
C TRP A 585 -3.87 -25.42 7.31
N HIS A 586 -3.75 -26.44 6.45
CA HIS A 586 -2.41 -26.93 6.07
C HIS A 586 -1.72 -25.88 5.17
N ARG A 587 -2.41 -25.49 4.10
CA ARG A 587 -2.06 -24.33 3.27
C ARG A 587 -3.33 -23.56 2.89
N ALA A 588 -3.24 -22.25 2.73
CA ALA A 588 -4.28 -21.39 2.16
C ALA A 588 -3.71 -20.68 0.92
N ASP A 589 -4.27 -20.95 -0.25
CA ASP A 589 -3.94 -20.25 -1.50
C ASP A 589 -4.65 -18.91 -1.56
N ALA A 590 -3.95 -17.87 -2.04
CA ALA A 590 -4.50 -16.55 -2.30
C ALA A 590 -4.59 -16.31 -3.82
N ILE A 591 -5.73 -15.80 -4.27
CA ILE A 591 -6.06 -15.63 -5.69
C ILE A 591 -6.44 -14.17 -5.94
N TYR A 592 -5.88 -13.58 -7.00
CA TYR A 592 -6.08 -12.19 -7.39
C TYR A 592 -6.98 -12.06 -8.63
N SER A 593 -7.66 -10.91 -8.76
CA SER A 593 -8.42 -10.52 -9.94
C SER A 593 -7.51 -10.10 -11.09
N CYS A 594 -8.07 -9.88 -12.28
CA CYS A 594 -7.37 -9.26 -13.41
C CYS A 594 -6.95 -7.80 -13.19
N LYS A 595 -7.32 -7.19 -12.05
CA LYS A 595 -6.87 -5.87 -11.59
C LYS A 595 -5.81 -5.94 -10.48
N ASP A 596 -5.25 -7.13 -10.23
CA ASP A 596 -4.34 -7.40 -9.09
C ASP A 596 -4.96 -7.18 -7.70
N GLU A 597 -6.28 -7.13 -7.59
CA GLU A 597 -7.02 -7.06 -6.32
C GLU A 597 -7.16 -8.47 -5.72
N LEU A 598 -6.97 -8.62 -4.41
CA LEU A 598 -7.17 -9.91 -3.73
C LEU A 598 -8.66 -10.32 -3.82
N SER A 599 -8.93 -11.49 -4.40
CA SER A 599 -10.29 -11.91 -4.79
C SER A 599 -10.81 -13.12 -4.01
N SER A 600 -9.94 -14.08 -3.65
CA SER A 600 -10.36 -15.26 -2.87
C SER A 600 -9.22 -15.93 -2.11
N PHE A 601 -9.59 -16.61 -1.02
CA PHE A 601 -8.76 -17.58 -0.32
C PHE A 601 -9.35 -18.99 -0.48
N THR A 602 -8.51 -20.00 -0.57
CA THR A 602 -8.92 -21.42 -0.70
C THR A 602 -8.02 -22.30 0.15
N GLY A 603 -8.61 -23.09 1.06
CA GLY A 603 -7.86 -24.05 1.86
C GLY A 603 -7.36 -25.22 1.02
N ARG A 604 -6.21 -25.78 1.42
CA ARG A 604 -5.50 -26.84 0.72
C ARG A 604 -4.93 -27.86 1.68
N ASP A 605 -4.97 -29.12 1.28
CA ASP A 605 -4.43 -30.24 2.04
C ASP A 605 -3.03 -30.69 1.56
N GLU A 606 -2.54 -31.76 2.18
CA GLU A 606 -1.25 -32.38 1.89
C GLU A 606 -1.18 -32.97 0.46
N PHE A 607 -2.33 -33.29 -0.15
CA PHE A 607 -2.45 -33.78 -1.53
C PHE A 607 -2.61 -32.64 -2.55
N ASN A 608 -2.55 -31.37 -2.11
CA ASN A 608 -2.88 -30.19 -2.90
C ASN A 608 -4.35 -30.12 -3.37
N GLU A 609 -5.23 -30.95 -2.78
CA GLU A 609 -6.68 -30.89 -2.97
C GLU A 609 -7.23 -29.68 -2.20
N LYS A 610 -8.52 -29.34 -2.39
CA LYS A 610 -9.18 -28.30 -1.58
C LYS A 610 -9.49 -28.85 -0.19
N ASP A 611 -9.43 -27.98 0.81
CA ASP A 611 -9.71 -28.32 2.20
C ASP A 611 -10.40 -27.16 2.96
N TYR A 612 -10.98 -27.48 4.11
CA TYR A 612 -11.60 -26.51 5.01
C TYR A 612 -10.56 -25.67 5.77
N ILE A 613 -10.87 -24.37 5.90
CA ILE A 613 -10.22 -23.40 6.77
C ILE A 613 -11.11 -23.15 7.99
N ASP A 614 -10.58 -23.34 9.20
CA ASP A 614 -11.27 -23.02 10.46
C ASP A 614 -10.68 -21.73 11.07
N VAL A 615 -11.50 -20.68 11.15
CA VAL A 615 -11.17 -19.38 11.77
C VAL A 615 -11.83 -19.35 13.15
N THR A 616 -10.98 -19.34 14.18
CA THR A 616 -11.26 -19.53 15.62
C THR A 616 -12.72 -19.48 16.03
N SER A 617 -13.37 -20.66 16.04
CA SER A 617 -14.76 -20.93 16.46
C SER A 617 -15.88 -20.10 15.80
N GLU A 618 -15.55 -19.04 15.06
CA GLU A 618 -16.48 -18.18 14.35
C GLU A 618 -16.82 -18.75 12.97
N GLN A 619 -15.84 -18.93 12.08
CA GLN A 619 -16.07 -19.28 10.68
C GLN A 619 -15.37 -20.58 10.28
N LEU A 620 -16.05 -21.49 9.60
CA LEU A 620 -15.47 -22.69 8.99
C LEU A 620 -15.89 -22.72 7.53
N TYR A 621 -14.97 -22.78 6.57
CA TYR A 621 -15.31 -22.70 5.15
C TYR A 621 -14.31 -23.41 4.22
N TYR A 622 -14.79 -23.87 3.07
CA TYR A 622 -13.99 -24.56 2.06
C TYR A 622 -13.27 -23.56 1.13
N TYR A 623 -13.94 -22.45 0.80
CA TYR A 623 -13.30 -21.29 0.19
C TYR A 623 -14.06 -19.99 0.49
N GLN A 624 -13.39 -18.86 0.30
CA GLN A 624 -13.90 -17.51 0.53
C GLN A 624 -13.82 -16.70 -0.77
N ARG A 625 -14.86 -15.91 -1.11
CA ARG A 625 -14.79 -14.88 -2.17
C ARG A 625 -14.98 -13.49 -1.58
N ILE A 626 -14.16 -12.55 -2.02
CA ILE A 626 -14.24 -11.13 -1.69
C ILE A 626 -14.97 -10.42 -2.83
N GLY A 627 -16.07 -9.74 -2.51
CA GLY A 627 -16.81 -8.93 -3.46
C GLY A 627 -16.15 -7.57 -3.71
N ALA A 628 -16.56 -6.88 -4.78
CA ALA A 628 -16.03 -5.55 -5.14
C ALA A 628 -16.29 -4.44 -4.08
N ASN A 629 -17.11 -4.72 -3.06
CA ASN A 629 -17.33 -3.88 -1.88
C ASN A 629 -16.47 -4.28 -0.66
N GLY A 630 -15.44 -5.11 -0.86
CA GLY A 630 -14.57 -5.65 0.19
C GLY A 630 -15.21 -6.70 1.10
N ARG A 631 -16.51 -6.98 0.97
CA ARG A 631 -17.20 -7.94 1.84
C ARG A 631 -16.96 -9.37 1.38
N SER A 632 -16.75 -10.26 2.34
CA SER A 632 -16.50 -11.67 2.10
C SER A 632 -17.79 -12.50 2.11
N LYS A 633 -17.85 -13.52 1.26
CA LYS A 633 -18.79 -14.65 1.33
C LYS A 633 -18.02 -15.95 1.47
N TYR A 634 -18.55 -16.86 2.28
CA TYR A 634 -17.93 -18.12 2.65
C TYR A 634 -18.77 -19.28 2.10
N TYR A 635 -18.09 -20.29 1.57
CA TYR A 635 -18.70 -21.39 0.83
C TYR A 635 -18.20 -22.75 1.31
N ASP A 636 -19.03 -23.78 1.19
CA ASP A 636 -18.75 -25.16 1.60
C ASP A 636 -18.24 -26.04 0.44
N GLU A 637 -18.11 -27.36 0.68
CA GLU A 637 -17.73 -28.36 -0.34
C GLU A 637 -18.75 -28.48 -1.48
N ASN A 638 -20.04 -28.22 -1.22
CA ASN A 638 -21.12 -28.26 -2.21
C ASN A 638 -21.24 -26.98 -3.05
N ASN A 639 -20.47 -25.92 -2.72
CA ASN A 639 -20.53 -24.57 -3.31
C ASN A 639 -21.74 -23.73 -2.83
N ASP A 640 -22.37 -24.11 -1.73
CA ASP A 640 -23.45 -23.35 -1.09
C ASP A 640 -22.89 -22.27 -0.16
N VAL A 641 -23.66 -21.21 0.09
CA VAL A 641 -23.27 -20.11 1.00
C VAL A 641 -23.53 -20.54 2.44
N ILE A 642 -22.52 -20.41 3.30
CA ILE A 642 -22.61 -20.85 4.70
C ILE A 642 -23.28 -19.74 5.53
N GLU A 643 -24.48 -20.02 6.03
CA GLU A 643 -25.23 -19.11 6.91
C GLU A 643 -25.06 -19.45 8.41
N ASP A 644 -24.88 -20.73 8.76
CA ASP A 644 -24.57 -21.20 10.12
C ASP A 644 -23.29 -22.07 10.16
N PHE A 645 -22.19 -21.46 10.61
CA PHE A 645 -20.90 -22.13 10.79
C PHE A 645 -20.86 -23.13 11.96
N LYS A 646 -21.80 -23.06 12.91
CA LYS A 646 -21.92 -24.00 14.03
C LYS A 646 -22.68 -25.25 13.60
N MET A 647 -23.71 -25.10 12.77
CA MET A 647 -24.41 -26.22 12.13
C MET A 647 -23.44 -27.01 11.25
N LEU A 648 -22.72 -26.32 10.35
CA LEU A 648 -21.71 -26.94 9.49
C LEU A 648 -20.60 -27.66 10.28
N ARG A 649 -20.12 -27.06 11.38
CA ARG A 649 -19.16 -27.70 12.30
C ARG A 649 -19.71 -28.99 12.93
N ASN A 650 -21.02 -29.14 13.10
CA ASN A 650 -21.62 -30.38 13.57
C ASN A 650 -21.77 -31.41 12.45
N GLU A 651 -22.24 -31.00 11.26
CA GLU A 651 -22.55 -31.90 10.13
C GLU A 651 -21.33 -32.51 9.43
N LEU A 652 -20.18 -31.80 9.41
CA LEU A 652 -18.97 -32.29 8.74
C LEU A 652 -18.31 -33.46 9.50
N PRO A 653 -17.81 -34.51 8.82
CA PRO A 653 -16.98 -35.53 9.44
C PRO A 653 -15.74 -34.90 10.09
N LYS A 654 -15.33 -35.40 11.26
CA LYS A 654 -14.28 -34.78 12.08
C LYS A 654 -13.47 -35.81 12.87
N VAL A 655 -12.18 -35.56 12.98
CA VAL A 655 -11.18 -36.46 13.60
C VAL A 655 -10.18 -35.65 14.42
N MET A 656 -9.43 -36.31 15.31
CA MET A 656 -8.29 -35.68 15.97
C MET A 656 -7.02 -35.76 15.10
N SER A 657 -6.17 -34.75 15.18
CA SER A 657 -4.93 -34.62 14.41
C SER A 657 -3.81 -33.95 15.20
N VAL A 658 -2.55 -34.21 14.86
CA VAL A 658 -1.36 -33.86 15.67
C VAL A 658 -0.70 -32.54 15.24
N GLU A 659 -0.45 -31.61 16.19
CA GLU A 659 0.64 -30.61 16.11
C GLU A 659 1.79 -31.13 16.99
N VAL A 660 3.02 -31.10 16.48
CA VAL A 660 4.22 -31.39 17.29
C VAL A 660 4.72 -30.10 17.94
N THR A 661 4.81 -30.11 19.27
CA THR A 661 5.23 -28.97 20.09
C THR A 661 6.59 -29.18 20.76
N ASP A 662 7.02 -30.44 20.97
CA ASP A 662 8.38 -30.81 21.36
C ASP A 662 8.92 -31.95 20.48
N SER A 663 10.18 -31.80 20.09
CA SER A 663 11.05 -32.79 19.43
C SER A 663 10.93 -34.24 19.91
N ILE A 664 10.60 -34.49 21.19
CA ILE A 664 10.38 -35.85 21.72
C ILE A 664 9.28 -36.60 20.95
N ALA A 665 8.26 -35.93 20.43
CA ALA A 665 7.22 -36.54 19.59
C ALA A 665 7.81 -37.15 18.31
N TYR A 666 8.78 -36.48 17.68
CA TYR A 666 9.47 -37.01 16.51
C TYR A 666 10.32 -38.25 16.85
N SER A 667 10.85 -38.34 18.08
CA SER A 667 11.58 -39.52 18.56
C SER A 667 10.67 -40.72 18.82
N LEU A 668 9.42 -40.47 19.23
CA LEU A 668 8.33 -41.46 19.30
C LEU A 668 7.76 -41.81 17.90
N GLY A 669 8.25 -41.18 16.84
CA GLY A 669 7.85 -41.45 15.46
C GLY A 669 6.59 -40.72 14.98
N LEU A 670 6.03 -39.80 15.77
CA LEU A 670 4.91 -38.92 15.38
C LEU A 670 5.31 -37.90 14.31
N LYS A 671 4.32 -37.35 13.62
CA LYS A 671 4.45 -36.25 12.64
C LYS A 671 3.27 -35.29 12.74
N ASP A 672 3.52 -34.03 12.40
CA ASP A 672 2.45 -33.04 12.21
C ASP A 672 1.43 -33.53 11.16
N ASN A 673 0.16 -33.21 11.41
CA ASN A 673 -0.99 -33.60 10.60
C ASN A 673 -1.34 -35.10 10.59
N ASP A 674 -0.63 -35.95 11.35
CA ASP A 674 -1.05 -37.33 11.63
C ASP A 674 -2.52 -37.35 12.10
N VAL A 675 -3.38 -38.10 11.43
CA VAL A 675 -4.79 -38.23 11.81
C VAL A 675 -4.95 -39.42 12.77
N VAL A 676 -5.42 -39.15 13.98
CA VAL A 676 -5.55 -40.12 15.06
C VAL A 676 -6.77 -41.01 14.83
N LEU A 677 -6.54 -42.27 14.47
CA LEU A 677 -7.61 -43.27 14.29
C LEU A 677 -7.90 -44.02 15.59
N ILE A 678 -6.85 -44.40 16.31
CA ILE A 678 -6.90 -45.08 17.61
C ILE A 678 -5.92 -44.38 18.57
N TYR A 679 -6.32 -44.16 19.82
CA TYR A 679 -5.43 -43.69 20.90
C TYR A 679 -5.81 -44.36 22.23
N GLY A 680 -5.10 -45.43 22.56
CA GLY A 680 -5.38 -46.26 23.73
C GLY A 680 -6.74 -46.95 23.60
N GLU A 681 -7.75 -46.41 24.27
CA GLU A 681 -9.12 -46.90 24.17
C GLU A 681 -10.02 -46.00 23.30
N TYR A 682 -9.55 -44.81 22.89
CA TYR A 682 -10.26 -43.92 21.96
C TYR A 682 -10.17 -44.46 20.52
N SER A 683 -11.24 -44.30 19.75
CA SER A 683 -11.29 -44.48 18.31
C SER A 683 -12.02 -43.32 17.63
N ALA A 684 -11.65 -43.00 16.38
CA ALA A 684 -12.35 -42.01 15.55
C ALA A 684 -13.72 -42.53 15.08
N ASP A 685 -14.69 -41.64 14.85
CA ASP A 685 -16.05 -41.99 14.42
C ASP A 685 -16.22 -41.78 12.91
N PHE A 686 -16.52 -42.87 12.18
CA PHE A 686 -16.74 -42.83 10.72
C PHE A 686 -18.14 -43.28 10.28
N ALA A 687 -18.81 -44.14 11.05
CA ALA A 687 -20.18 -44.58 10.77
C ALA A 687 -21.19 -43.44 10.97
N GLU A 688 -21.10 -42.76 12.12
CA GLU A 688 -21.88 -41.56 12.48
C GLU A 688 -20.98 -40.33 12.51
N THR A 689 -21.56 -39.14 12.37
CA THR A 689 -20.82 -37.87 12.56
C THR A 689 -21.14 -37.30 13.96
N PRO A 690 -20.21 -37.33 14.93
CA PRO A 690 -20.42 -36.73 16.24
C PRO A 690 -20.44 -35.20 16.13
N THR A 691 -21.23 -34.52 16.97
CA THR A 691 -21.17 -33.06 17.11
C THR A 691 -19.82 -32.60 17.69
N LEU A 692 -19.55 -31.30 17.61
CA LEU A 692 -18.33 -30.70 18.17
C LEU A 692 -18.17 -31.02 19.67
N ASN A 693 -19.25 -30.90 20.45
CA ASN A 693 -19.23 -31.20 21.88
C ASN A 693 -19.02 -32.69 22.16
N GLU A 694 -19.53 -33.59 21.33
CA GLU A 694 -19.39 -35.04 21.52
C GLU A 694 -17.97 -35.53 21.24
N ILE A 695 -17.31 -35.05 20.18
CA ILE A 695 -15.90 -35.40 19.95
C ILE A 695 -14.98 -34.78 21.01
N MET A 696 -15.27 -33.55 21.46
CA MET A 696 -14.56 -32.94 22.60
C MET A 696 -14.74 -33.74 23.89
N ALA A 697 -15.97 -34.16 24.20
CA ALA A 697 -16.27 -35.01 25.37
C ALA A 697 -15.56 -36.36 25.27
N LYS A 698 -15.66 -37.05 24.12
CA LYS A 698 -15.04 -38.35 23.87
C LYS A 698 -13.52 -38.26 24.00
N TRP A 699 -12.87 -37.32 23.32
CA TRP A 699 -11.41 -37.15 23.43
C TRP A 699 -10.96 -36.83 24.86
N SER A 700 -11.66 -35.92 25.55
CA SER A 700 -11.31 -35.50 26.91
C SER A 700 -11.44 -36.64 27.92
N LEU A 701 -12.59 -37.34 27.91
CA LEU A 701 -12.86 -38.46 28.83
C LEU A 701 -11.89 -39.62 28.59
N TYR A 702 -11.65 -40.01 27.34
CA TYR A 702 -10.71 -41.10 27.06
C TYR A 702 -9.25 -40.70 27.35
N SER A 703 -8.87 -39.43 27.15
CA SER A 703 -7.54 -38.95 27.55
C SER A 703 -7.33 -39.07 29.06
N VAL A 704 -8.23 -38.48 29.87
CA VAL A 704 -8.12 -38.43 31.33
C VAL A 704 -8.29 -39.80 31.99
N LEU A 705 -9.33 -40.56 31.62
CA LEU A 705 -9.67 -41.84 32.24
C LEU A 705 -8.73 -43.00 31.84
N THR A 706 -7.75 -42.74 30.98
CA THR A 706 -6.73 -43.73 30.56
C THR A 706 -5.29 -43.25 30.70
N THR A 707 -5.03 -42.11 31.36
CA THR A 707 -3.69 -41.50 31.45
C THR A 707 -2.60 -42.50 31.86
N GLU A 708 -2.79 -43.24 32.95
CA GLU A 708 -1.81 -44.23 33.44
C GLU A 708 -1.80 -45.59 32.70
N LYS A 709 -2.68 -45.79 31.71
CA LYS A 709 -2.56 -46.95 30.81
C LYS A 709 -1.48 -46.67 29.77
N GLU A 710 -0.75 -47.72 29.40
CA GLU A 710 0.00 -47.75 28.14
C GLU A 710 -1.00 -47.76 26.97
N LYS A 711 -0.74 -46.94 25.95
CA LYS A 711 -1.62 -46.71 24.82
C LYS A 711 -0.91 -47.11 23.53
N LYS A 712 -1.49 -48.06 22.80
CA LYS A 712 -1.27 -48.17 21.36
C LYS A 712 -1.97 -46.99 20.68
N MET A 713 -1.30 -46.36 19.73
CA MET A 713 -1.87 -45.32 18.88
C MET A 713 -1.73 -45.76 17.43
N VAL A 714 -2.77 -45.56 16.62
CA VAL A 714 -2.71 -45.79 15.17
C VAL A 714 -3.13 -44.51 14.48
N VAL A 715 -2.29 -44.06 13.56
CA VAL A 715 -2.53 -42.84 12.77
C VAL A 715 -2.66 -43.17 11.29
N PHE A 716 -3.55 -42.46 10.59
CA PHE A 716 -3.46 -42.30 9.14
C PHE A 716 -2.40 -41.23 8.87
N ARG A 717 -1.34 -41.61 8.15
CA ARG A 717 -0.20 -40.75 7.81
C ARG A 717 -0.08 -40.61 6.31
N ILE A 718 0.24 -39.39 5.87
CA ILE A 718 0.57 -39.03 4.49
C ILE A 718 2.07 -38.77 4.42
N ASP A 719 2.73 -39.26 3.39
CA ASP A 719 4.10 -38.88 3.06
C ASP A 719 4.09 -37.69 2.07
N PRO A 720 4.53 -36.48 2.46
CA PRO A 720 4.34 -35.27 1.66
C PRO A 720 5.30 -35.15 0.46
N LEU A 721 6.19 -36.13 0.23
CA LEU A 721 7.10 -36.15 -0.93
C LEU A 721 6.61 -37.12 -2.01
N THR A 722 6.02 -38.24 -1.61
CA THR A 722 5.49 -39.28 -2.51
C THR A 722 3.98 -39.19 -2.72
N LEU A 723 3.26 -38.54 -1.80
CA LEU A 723 1.80 -38.58 -1.63
C LEU A 723 1.25 -39.98 -1.29
N ASP A 724 2.11 -40.94 -0.94
CA ASP A 724 1.68 -42.24 -0.39
C ASP A 724 1.05 -42.05 1.00
N TYR A 725 -0.10 -42.68 1.23
CA TYR A 725 -0.75 -42.72 2.53
C TYR A 725 -0.76 -44.14 3.11
N ARG A 726 -0.67 -44.27 4.43
CA ARG A 726 -0.70 -45.56 5.13
C ARG A 726 -1.12 -45.41 6.59
N LEU A 727 -1.52 -46.52 7.21
CA LEU A 727 -1.64 -46.58 8.67
C LEU A 727 -0.27 -46.81 9.30
N VAL A 728 0.01 -46.14 10.40
CA VAL A 728 1.24 -46.27 11.19
C VAL A 728 0.89 -46.48 12.66
N GLU A 729 1.50 -47.48 13.29
CA GLU A 729 1.41 -47.68 14.73
C GLU A 729 2.49 -46.87 15.47
N ILE A 730 2.09 -46.24 16.57
CA ILE A 730 2.95 -45.53 17.52
C ILE A 730 2.77 -46.21 18.89
N SER A 731 3.89 -46.59 19.50
CA SER A 731 3.96 -47.42 20.71
C SER A 731 4.67 -46.69 21.85
N GLY A 732 4.60 -47.21 23.09
CA GLY A 732 5.31 -46.63 24.25
C GLY A 732 4.65 -45.37 24.84
N LEU A 733 3.43 -45.03 24.44
CA LEU A 733 2.71 -43.85 24.95
C LEU A 733 2.07 -44.16 26.31
N LYS A 734 2.74 -43.79 27.40
CA LYS A 734 2.18 -43.79 28.77
C LYS A 734 2.13 -42.37 29.34
N GLY A 735 1.03 -42.01 30.01
CA GLY A 735 0.79 -40.66 30.52
C GLY A 735 -0.10 -39.83 29.60
N SER A 736 -0.10 -38.52 29.82
CA SER A 736 -0.84 -37.50 29.08
C SER A 736 -0.04 -37.05 27.84
N TYR A 737 -0.73 -36.66 26.77
CA TYR A 737 -0.10 -36.48 25.45
C TYR A 737 0.85 -35.27 25.35
N ASP A 738 0.68 -34.27 26.21
CA ASP A 738 1.61 -33.14 26.36
C ASP A 738 3.02 -33.61 26.74
N LYS A 739 3.11 -34.65 27.59
CA LYS A 739 4.38 -35.29 27.98
C LYS A 739 5.02 -36.10 26.86
N HIS A 740 4.30 -36.33 25.75
CA HIS A 740 4.79 -36.95 24.53
C HIS A 740 5.18 -35.92 23.46
N GLY A 741 5.18 -34.62 23.80
CA GLY A 741 5.62 -33.54 22.91
C GLY A 741 4.63 -33.16 21.81
N PHE A 742 3.36 -33.54 21.97
CA PHE A 742 2.32 -33.23 20.98
C PHE A 742 1.02 -32.80 21.63
N ILE A 743 0.10 -32.33 20.79
CA ILE A 743 -1.25 -31.88 21.14
C ILE A 743 -2.21 -32.23 20.01
N ALA A 744 -3.50 -32.39 20.35
CA ALA A 744 -4.53 -32.86 19.44
C ALA A 744 -5.52 -31.75 19.03
N HIS A 745 -5.84 -31.70 17.74
CA HIS A 745 -6.72 -30.70 17.12
C HIS A 745 -7.82 -31.37 16.33
N ILE A 746 -9.01 -30.78 16.37
CA ILE A 746 -10.15 -31.23 15.56
C ILE A 746 -9.90 -30.82 14.11
N ARG A 747 -9.69 -31.82 13.25
CA ARG A 747 -9.66 -31.67 11.79
C ARG A 747 -11.04 -32.03 11.25
N TYR A 748 -11.73 -31.04 10.68
CA TYR A 748 -12.88 -31.29 9.81
C TYR A 748 -12.37 -31.91 8.49
N LEU A 749 -13.14 -32.81 7.90
CA LEU A 749 -12.77 -33.55 6.69
C LEU A 749 -13.74 -33.26 5.55
N THR A 750 -13.21 -33.16 4.34
CA THR A 750 -13.99 -33.25 3.10
C THR A 750 -14.51 -34.67 2.89
N LYS A 751 -15.50 -34.85 2.01
CA LYS A 751 -16.00 -36.20 1.62
C LYS A 751 -14.85 -37.08 1.11
N VAL A 752 -14.01 -36.52 0.22
CA VAL A 752 -12.84 -37.19 -0.36
C VAL A 752 -11.84 -37.63 0.71
N GLN A 753 -11.56 -36.79 1.71
CA GLN A 753 -10.66 -37.16 2.81
C GLN A 753 -11.26 -38.26 3.71
N LYS A 754 -12.56 -38.22 4.02
CA LYS A 754 -13.23 -39.30 4.76
C LYS A 754 -13.12 -40.63 4.00
N GLU A 755 -13.45 -40.63 2.70
CA GLU A 755 -13.37 -41.82 1.85
C GLU A 755 -11.94 -42.38 1.75
N ARG A 756 -10.92 -41.52 1.61
CA ARG A 756 -9.51 -41.91 1.58
C ARG A 756 -9.05 -42.58 2.88
N ILE A 757 -9.48 -42.07 4.04
CA ILE A 757 -9.16 -42.65 5.35
C ILE A 757 -9.88 -43.99 5.54
N ILE A 758 -11.17 -44.08 5.19
CA ILE A 758 -11.95 -45.33 5.24
C ILE A 758 -11.30 -46.40 4.34
N LYS A 759 -10.92 -46.04 3.11
CA LYS A 759 -10.22 -46.93 2.17
C LYS A 759 -8.90 -47.45 2.77
N ALA A 760 -8.10 -46.59 3.41
CA ALA A 760 -6.85 -46.99 4.05
C ALA A 760 -7.04 -47.94 5.24
N ILE A 761 -8.13 -47.78 6.01
CA ILE A 761 -8.54 -48.73 7.05
C ILE A 761 -8.92 -50.06 6.40
N ASP A 762 -9.73 -50.04 5.35
CA ASP A 762 -10.21 -51.22 4.63
C ASP A 762 -9.07 -52.02 3.99
N GLU A 763 -8.07 -51.34 3.40
CA GLU A 763 -6.86 -51.93 2.84
C GLU A 763 -5.95 -52.51 3.95
N ASN A 764 -5.88 -51.86 5.12
CA ASN A 764 -5.12 -52.36 6.26
C ASN A 764 -5.75 -53.59 6.92
N VAL A 765 -7.07 -53.60 7.11
CA VAL A 765 -7.85 -54.73 7.67
C VAL A 765 -7.71 -55.98 6.80
N LYS A 766 -7.58 -55.81 5.48
CA LYS A 766 -7.40 -56.91 4.50
C LYS A 766 -5.93 -57.32 4.31
N SER A 767 -4.98 -56.67 4.99
CA SER A 767 -3.55 -56.94 4.85
C SER A 767 -3.07 -58.16 5.65
N ASN A 768 -1.88 -58.66 5.35
CA ASN A 768 -1.25 -59.78 6.08
C ASN A 768 -0.87 -59.44 7.53
N LYS A 769 -0.92 -58.16 7.93
CA LYS A 769 -0.61 -57.66 9.29
C LYS A 769 -1.48 -56.43 9.60
N PRO A 770 -2.79 -56.60 9.88
CA PRO A 770 -3.66 -55.49 10.20
C PRO A 770 -3.22 -54.80 11.49
N LEU A 771 -3.27 -53.47 11.50
CA LEU A 771 -3.01 -52.63 12.68
C LEU A 771 -4.29 -52.30 13.44
N VAL A 772 -5.45 -52.40 12.78
CA VAL A 772 -6.80 -52.13 13.32
C VAL A 772 -7.83 -53.14 12.81
N SER A 773 -8.97 -53.21 13.49
CA SER A 773 -10.19 -53.90 13.06
C SER A 773 -11.37 -52.92 13.00
N TRP A 774 -12.32 -53.13 12.08
CA TRP A 774 -13.57 -52.34 12.03
C TRP A 774 -14.31 -52.34 13.38
N SER A 775 -14.27 -53.47 14.10
CA SER A 775 -14.82 -53.63 15.47
C SER A 775 -14.18 -52.75 16.56
N GLU A 776 -13.25 -51.85 16.23
CA GLU A 776 -12.68 -50.84 17.12
C GLU A 776 -13.35 -49.47 16.97
N PHE A 777 -13.94 -49.18 15.82
CA PHE A 777 -14.55 -47.89 15.50
C PHE A 777 -16.02 -47.80 15.95
N ASP A 778 -16.79 -48.89 15.87
CA ASP A 778 -18.25 -48.94 16.13
C ASP A 778 -18.66 -48.83 17.63
N LYS A 779 -17.85 -48.18 18.49
CA LYS A 779 -17.99 -48.23 19.95
C LYS A 779 -18.58 -46.98 20.61
N GLY A 780 -18.84 -45.93 19.83
CA GLY A 780 -19.34 -44.64 20.33
C GLY A 780 -18.52 -44.09 21.51
N ASN A 781 -19.18 -43.44 22.45
CA ASN A 781 -18.56 -43.07 23.73
C ASN A 781 -18.99 -44.03 24.85
N LYS A 782 -18.19 -45.07 25.12
CA LYS A 782 -18.45 -46.05 26.20
C LYS A 782 -18.55 -45.46 27.61
N TYR A 783 -18.06 -44.23 27.81
CA TYR A 783 -18.15 -43.51 29.08
C TYR A 783 -19.41 -42.67 29.21
N ALA A 784 -20.16 -42.44 28.12
CA ALA A 784 -21.39 -41.65 28.11
C ALA A 784 -22.49 -42.26 29.00
N GLY A 785 -23.45 -41.43 29.41
CA GLY A 785 -24.56 -41.85 30.26
C GLY A 785 -25.44 -40.66 30.63
N ASP A 786 -25.89 -40.59 31.88
CA ASP A 786 -26.89 -39.64 32.36
C ASP A 786 -26.40 -38.66 33.44
N LYS A 787 -25.16 -38.79 33.92
CA LYS A 787 -24.63 -37.98 35.04
C LYS A 787 -23.76 -36.83 34.53
N PRO A 788 -24.09 -35.56 34.82
CA PRO A 788 -23.33 -34.43 34.31
C PRO A 788 -21.96 -34.34 34.98
N VAL A 789 -20.94 -34.03 34.19
CA VAL A 789 -19.58 -33.68 34.62
C VAL A 789 -19.09 -32.49 33.81
N ILE A 790 -18.22 -31.68 34.39
CA ILE A 790 -17.69 -30.47 33.76
C ILE A 790 -16.26 -30.73 33.28
N ILE A 791 -16.04 -30.49 31.99
CA ILE A 791 -14.73 -30.57 31.34
C ILE A 791 -14.16 -29.15 31.24
N ALA A 792 -12.90 -29.01 31.62
CA ALA A 792 -12.06 -27.88 31.25
C ALA A 792 -11.28 -28.27 29.99
N TYR A 793 -11.62 -27.64 28.86
CA TYR A 793 -10.92 -27.84 27.60
C TYR A 793 -9.94 -26.68 27.38
N PRO A 794 -8.63 -26.94 27.19
CA PRO A 794 -7.73 -25.89 26.74
C PRO A 794 -8.18 -25.36 25.39
N ASP A 795 -7.91 -24.10 25.07
CA ASP A 795 -7.80 -23.72 23.66
C ASP A 795 -6.66 -24.57 23.07
N MET A 796 -7.05 -25.55 22.24
CA MET A 796 -6.11 -26.42 21.56
C MET A 796 -5.42 -25.68 20.39
N CYS A 797 -5.75 -24.43 20.12
CA CYS A 797 -5.04 -23.54 19.20
C CYS A 797 -4.13 -22.56 19.98
N ARG A 798 -3.50 -21.59 19.30
CA ARG A 798 -2.55 -20.66 19.94
C ARG A 798 -3.17 -19.46 20.64
N ASN A 799 -4.49 -19.28 20.63
CA ASN A 799 -5.13 -17.99 20.88
C ASN A 799 -5.14 -17.57 22.35
N ILE A 800 -5.09 -18.52 23.29
CA ILE A 800 -4.80 -18.23 24.70
C ILE A 800 -3.33 -18.49 25.06
N ARG A 801 -2.63 -19.31 24.28
CA ARG A 801 -1.27 -19.79 24.61
C ARG A 801 -0.26 -18.66 24.72
N TYR A 802 -0.37 -17.63 23.87
CA TYR A 802 0.53 -16.48 23.87
C TYR A 802 0.37 -15.52 25.05
N LEU A 803 -0.75 -15.58 25.78
CA LEU A 803 -1.07 -14.60 26.82
C LEU A 803 -0.10 -14.75 28.00
N SER A 804 0.59 -13.66 28.36
CA SER A 804 1.80 -13.67 29.18
C SER A 804 1.60 -13.71 30.70
N PHE A 805 0.39 -13.43 31.17
CA PHE A 805 0.06 -13.19 32.59
C PHE A 805 -1.13 -14.04 33.02
N GLN A 806 -1.08 -15.36 32.78
CA GLN A 806 -2.24 -16.24 32.89
C GLN A 806 -1.90 -17.67 33.26
N GLN A 807 -2.62 -18.17 34.27
CA GLN A 807 -2.71 -19.59 34.61
C GLN A 807 -3.44 -20.34 33.49
N LYS A 808 -2.95 -21.52 33.12
CA LYS A 808 -3.45 -22.32 31.98
C LYS A 808 -3.57 -23.79 32.37
N ILE A 809 -4.50 -24.48 31.73
CA ILE A 809 -4.63 -25.94 31.78
C ILE A 809 -4.07 -26.47 30.45
N PRO A 810 -3.05 -27.36 30.43
CA PRO A 810 -2.33 -27.71 29.21
C PRO A 810 -3.01 -28.81 28.37
N VAL A 811 -3.82 -29.66 29.00
CA VAL A 811 -4.58 -30.77 28.39
C VAL A 811 -6.00 -30.82 28.97
N PRO A 812 -6.99 -31.39 28.27
CA PRO A 812 -8.34 -31.56 28.80
C PRO A 812 -8.35 -32.19 30.19
N ALA A 813 -9.12 -31.59 31.09
CA ALA A 813 -9.21 -31.99 32.48
C ALA A 813 -10.67 -32.11 32.93
N ILE A 814 -10.92 -33.00 33.88
CA ILE A 814 -12.22 -33.08 34.56
C ILE A 814 -12.18 -32.12 35.75
N LEU A 815 -13.05 -31.11 35.77
CA LEU A 815 -13.23 -30.25 36.93
C LEU A 815 -13.83 -31.08 38.06
N LEU A 816 -13.21 -31.05 39.24
CA LEU A 816 -13.65 -31.78 40.42
C LEU A 816 -14.47 -30.90 41.37
N ALA A 817 -14.02 -29.66 41.58
CA ALA A 817 -14.65 -28.64 42.44
C ALA A 817 -14.24 -27.21 42.05
N SER A 818 -15.05 -26.23 42.43
CA SER A 818 -14.76 -24.80 42.26
C SER A 818 -15.32 -23.98 43.44
N SER A 819 -14.65 -22.89 43.82
CA SER A 819 -15.13 -21.98 44.89
C SER A 819 -14.79 -20.52 44.62
N VAL A 820 -15.63 -19.63 45.16
CA VAL A 820 -15.43 -18.18 45.25
C VAL A 820 -15.69 -17.78 46.70
N GLU A 821 -14.67 -17.96 47.54
CA GLU A 821 -14.82 -17.95 49.01
C GLU A 821 -15.35 -16.61 49.55
N SER A 822 -14.94 -15.49 48.93
CA SER A 822 -15.40 -14.13 49.23
C SER A 822 -16.89 -13.90 48.95
N LYS A 823 -17.52 -14.73 48.12
CA LYS A 823 -18.97 -14.72 47.82
C LYS A 823 -19.71 -15.91 48.45
N GLY A 824 -19.02 -16.77 49.21
CA GLY A 824 -19.59 -18.00 49.80
C GLY A 824 -19.99 -19.07 48.79
N LEU A 825 -19.67 -18.91 47.50
CA LEU A 825 -20.07 -19.83 46.44
C LEU A 825 -19.12 -21.03 46.40
N ILE A 826 -19.69 -22.24 46.43
CA ILE A 826 -18.94 -23.50 46.33
C ILE A 826 -19.73 -24.46 45.44
N TRP A 827 -19.06 -25.06 44.46
CA TRP A 827 -19.59 -26.13 43.63
C TRP A 827 -18.64 -27.33 43.65
N HIS A 828 -19.17 -28.53 43.58
CA HIS A 828 -18.41 -29.74 43.28
C HIS A 828 -19.28 -30.79 42.59
N ASN A 829 -18.66 -31.75 41.91
CA ASN A 829 -19.42 -32.88 41.34
C ASN A 829 -20.25 -33.56 42.44
N GLY A 830 -21.53 -33.82 42.17
CA GLY A 830 -22.52 -34.20 43.18
C GLY A 830 -23.39 -33.05 43.69
N MET A 831 -23.17 -31.81 43.23
CA MET A 831 -24.09 -30.68 43.33
C MET A 831 -24.71 -30.39 41.95
N GLU A 832 -25.85 -29.69 41.93
CA GLU A 832 -26.49 -29.22 40.69
C GLU A 832 -25.58 -28.28 39.88
N LEU A 833 -25.77 -28.25 38.56
CA LEU A 833 -24.94 -27.43 37.65
C LEU A 833 -25.17 -25.92 37.82
N ASP A 834 -26.36 -25.49 38.24
CA ASP A 834 -26.70 -24.07 38.37
C ASP A 834 -25.76 -23.34 39.34
N ALA A 835 -25.34 -24.00 40.43
CA ALA A 835 -24.37 -23.44 41.36
C ALA A 835 -22.95 -23.27 40.77
N PHE A 836 -22.62 -23.92 39.64
CA PHE A 836 -21.42 -23.61 38.86
C PHE A 836 -21.67 -22.47 37.86
N SER A 837 -22.86 -22.42 37.25
CA SER A 837 -23.29 -21.29 36.42
C SER A 837 -23.24 -19.97 37.21
N ASP A 838 -23.68 -19.97 38.47
CA ASP A 838 -23.56 -18.84 39.40
C ASP A 838 -22.09 -18.45 39.66
N ILE A 839 -21.20 -19.42 39.85
CA ILE A 839 -19.75 -19.18 39.99
C ILE A 839 -19.18 -18.51 38.74
N LEU A 840 -19.53 -19.00 37.54
CA LEU A 840 -19.11 -18.39 36.28
C LEU A 840 -19.69 -16.98 36.09
N ALA A 841 -20.97 -16.77 36.35
CA ALA A 841 -21.63 -15.47 36.29
C ALA A 841 -21.08 -14.47 37.31
N SER A 842 -20.55 -14.95 38.44
CA SER A 842 -19.93 -14.12 39.47
C SER A 842 -18.57 -13.52 39.05
N ARG A 843 -18.00 -13.94 37.91
CA ARG A 843 -16.79 -13.39 37.29
C ARG A 843 -17.14 -12.11 36.52
N GLU A 844 -16.85 -10.95 37.08
CA GLU A 844 -16.96 -9.69 36.34
C GLU A 844 -15.89 -9.63 35.22
N LEU A 845 -16.35 -9.58 33.97
CA LEU A 845 -15.48 -9.54 32.78
C LEU A 845 -14.95 -8.14 32.44
N LYS A 846 -15.34 -7.10 33.20
CA LYS A 846 -14.80 -5.74 33.05
C LYS A 846 -13.58 -5.56 33.95
N SER A 847 -12.47 -5.11 33.36
CA SER A 847 -11.14 -5.17 33.97
C SER A 847 -10.92 -4.13 35.07
N SER A 848 -11.00 -4.56 36.33
CA SER A 848 -10.30 -3.91 37.46
C SER A 848 -10.08 -4.85 38.65
N VAL A 849 -11.06 -5.70 38.98
CA VAL A 849 -10.98 -6.69 40.08
C VAL A 849 -11.56 -8.03 39.64
N TYR A 850 -10.68 -9.00 39.35
CA TYR A 850 -11.11 -10.40 39.29
C TYR A 850 -11.37 -10.90 40.71
N VAL A 851 -12.52 -11.53 40.92
CA VAL A 851 -12.84 -12.18 42.19
C VAL A 851 -11.97 -13.42 42.33
N ASP A 852 -11.28 -13.55 43.47
CA ASP A 852 -10.43 -14.70 43.78
C ASP A 852 -11.27 -15.99 43.76
N ALA A 853 -10.89 -16.92 42.87
CA ALA A 853 -11.67 -18.12 42.59
C ALA A 853 -10.75 -19.34 42.41
N SER A 854 -11.06 -20.44 43.09
CA SER A 854 -10.29 -21.68 43.04
C SER A 854 -10.96 -22.72 42.15
N TYR A 855 -10.17 -23.42 41.34
CA TYR A 855 -10.58 -24.47 40.43
C TYR A 855 -9.73 -25.71 40.65
N SER A 856 -10.32 -26.78 41.19
CA SER A 856 -9.66 -28.06 41.42
C SER A 856 -10.08 -29.05 40.35
N PHE A 857 -9.12 -29.57 39.57
CA PHE A 857 -9.36 -30.49 38.45
C PHE A 857 -8.36 -31.64 38.44
N THR A 858 -8.59 -32.62 37.58
CA THR A 858 -7.66 -33.75 37.34
C THR A 858 -7.50 -34.03 35.85
N THR A 859 -6.28 -34.43 35.47
CA THR A 859 -5.88 -34.82 34.10
C THR A 859 -5.60 -36.33 33.99
N ASP A 860 -5.71 -37.08 35.10
CA ASP A 860 -5.34 -38.50 35.18
C ASP A 860 -6.14 -39.33 36.21
N MET A 861 -7.12 -38.71 36.89
CA MET A 861 -7.94 -39.24 38.00
C MET A 861 -7.24 -39.46 39.34
N ASP A 862 -5.91 -39.52 39.39
CA ASP A 862 -5.13 -39.79 40.61
C ASP A 862 -4.53 -38.52 41.22
N ASN A 863 -4.07 -37.57 40.39
CA ASN A 863 -3.55 -36.27 40.80
C ASN A 863 -4.63 -35.19 40.75
N ILE A 864 -4.56 -34.27 41.70
CA ILE A 864 -5.47 -33.13 41.84
C ILE A 864 -4.65 -31.85 41.71
N ILE A 865 -5.04 -31.01 40.76
CA ILE A 865 -4.41 -29.71 40.51
C ILE A 865 -5.43 -28.64 40.90
N THR A 866 -5.09 -27.80 41.89
CA THR A 866 -5.88 -26.62 42.26
C THR A 866 -5.20 -25.37 41.72
N ILE A 867 -5.90 -24.65 40.84
CA ILE A 867 -5.50 -23.34 40.34
C ILE A 867 -6.38 -22.28 41.02
N THR A 868 -5.78 -21.34 41.76
CA THR A 868 -6.48 -20.18 42.31
C THR A 868 -6.21 -18.96 41.45
N GLN A 869 -7.25 -18.54 40.72
CA GLN A 869 -7.30 -17.33 39.93
C GLN A 869 -7.20 -16.12 40.86
N ARG A 870 -6.11 -15.34 40.76
CA ARG A 870 -5.87 -14.11 41.55
C ARG A 870 -5.34 -13.01 40.64
N LYS A 871 -6.16 -11.98 40.36
CA LYS A 871 -5.86 -10.85 39.45
C LYS A 871 -5.57 -11.20 37.97
N GLU A 872 -5.09 -12.41 37.68
CA GLU A 872 -4.93 -12.98 36.35
C GLU A 872 -6.10 -13.93 36.03
N PRO A 873 -6.69 -13.95 34.82
CA PRO A 873 -7.82 -14.85 34.52
C PRO A 873 -7.37 -16.25 34.09
N LEU A 874 -8.14 -17.27 34.43
CA LEU A 874 -7.96 -18.65 33.97
C LEU A 874 -8.68 -18.88 32.64
N TYR A 875 -7.93 -18.96 31.54
CA TYR A 875 -8.47 -19.23 30.20
C TYR A 875 -8.55 -20.74 29.93
N THR A 876 -9.78 -21.21 29.70
CA THR A 876 -10.14 -22.57 29.28
C THR A 876 -11.63 -22.56 28.94
N ASP A 877 -12.04 -23.34 27.93
CA ASP A 877 -13.45 -23.49 27.58
C ASP A 877 -14.11 -24.50 28.53
N TRP A 878 -15.13 -24.04 29.24
CA TRP A 878 -15.90 -24.85 30.18
C TRP A 878 -17.14 -25.42 29.47
N PHE A 879 -17.25 -26.73 29.38
CA PHE A 879 -18.46 -27.39 28.87
C PHE A 879 -18.84 -28.58 29.74
N TYR A 880 -20.12 -28.93 29.78
CA TYR A 880 -20.60 -30.15 30.46
C TYR A 880 -20.81 -31.28 29.45
N CYS A 881 -20.59 -32.51 29.90
CA CYS A 881 -21.00 -33.72 29.20
C CYS A 881 -21.58 -34.73 30.19
N TYR A 882 -22.27 -35.75 29.70
CA TYR A 882 -22.89 -36.77 30.54
C TYR A 882 -22.09 -38.08 30.50
N VAL A 883 -21.88 -38.67 31.67
CA VAL A 883 -21.16 -39.94 31.85
C VAL A 883 -21.99 -40.99 32.57
N ASN A 884 -21.62 -42.27 32.43
CA ASN A 884 -22.31 -43.36 33.13
C ASN A 884 -22.02 -43.36 34.64
N SER A 885 -22.91 -44.04 35.37
CA SER A 885 -22.84 -44.16 36.82
C SER A 885 -21.65 -44.96 37.37
N ASN A 886 -20.76 -45.53 36.54
CA ASN A 886 -19.47 -46.06 37.00
C ASN A 886 -18.40 -44.96 36.99
N VAL A 887 -18.23 -44.27 35.87
CA VAL A 887 -17.31 -43.13 35.71
C VAL A 887 -17.62 -42.03 36.72
N TYR A 888 -18.91 -41.69 36.88
CA TYR A 888 -19.34 -40.67 37.84
C TYR A 888 -18.96 -41.01 39.28
N ARG A 889 -19.03 -42.28 39.70
CA ARG A 889 -18.58 -42.72 41.04
C ARG A 889 -17.06 -42.60 41.25
N GLN A 890 -16.26 -42.72 40.18
CA GLN A 890 -14.81 -42.50 40.22
C GLN A 890 -14.50 -41.00 40.36
N ILE A 891 -15.19 -40.15 39.59
CA ILE A 891 -15.07 -38.69 39.69
C ILE A 891 -15.49 -38.19 41.08
N LEU A 892 -16.62 -38.67 41.62
CA LEU A 892 -17.04 -38.37 43.00
C LEU A 892 -16.03 -38.83 44.07
N LYS A 893 -15.22 -39.86 43.81
CA LYS A 893 -14.12 -40.27 44.71
C LYS A 893 -12.97 -39.27 44.64
N ALA A 894 -12.56 -38.84 43.46
CA ALA A 894 -11.53 -37.80 43.27
C ALA A 894 -11.97 -36.44 43.86
N THR A 895 -13.20 -36.01 43.60
CA THR A 895 -13.81 -34.81 44.18
C THR A 895 -13.80 -34.83 45.71
N LYS A 896 -14.10 -35.97 46.36
CA LYS A 896 -14.04 -36.11 47.82
C LYS A 896 -12.61 -35.99 48.38
N SER A 897 -11.58 -36.28 47.59
CA SER A 897 -10.18 -36.04 47.95
C SER A 897 -9.81 -34.57 47.76
N ALA A 898 -10.19 -33.95 46.64
CA ALA A 898 -9.93 -32.53 46.35
C ALA A 898 -10.60 -31.61 47.40
N TYR A 899 -11.86 -31.89 47.76
CA TYR A 899 -12.59 -31.15 48.80
C TYR A 899 -11.94 -31.26 50.18
N LYS A 900 -11.26 -32.38 50.49
CA LYS A 900 -10.46 -32.53 51.72
C LYS A 900 -9.16 -31.74 51.67
N GLN A 901 -8.45 -31.75 50.54
CA GLN A 901 -7.21 -30.99 50.36
C GLN A 901 -7.46 -29.48 50.50
N ASN A 902 -8.47 -28.94 49.79
CA ASN A 902 -8.80 -27.51 49.85
C ASN A 902 -9.18 -27.06 51.29
N ARG A 903 -9.85 -27.93 52.07
CA ARG A 903 -10.14 -27.69 53.50
C ARG A 903 -8.93 -27.80 54.44
N GLN A 904 -7.81 -28.33 53.98
CA GLN A 904 -6.55 -28.37 54.75
C GLN A 904 -5.58 -27.26 54.36
N SER A 905 -5.64 -26.74 53.13
CA SER A 905 -4.87 -25.58 52.67
C SER A 905 -5.49 -24.23 53.04
N GLY A 906 -6.76 -24.20 53.47
CA GLY A 906 -7.47 -23.01 53.96
C GLY A 906 -7.36 -22.83 55.49
N LYS A 907 -6.15 -22.91 56.05
CA LYS A 907 -5.86 -22.74 57.48
C LYS A 907 -4.53 -22.04 57.72
#